data_AF-A0A1V6NMF4-F1
#
_entry.id   AF-A0A1V6NMF4-F1
#
_cell.length_a   1.000
_cell.length_b   1.000
_cell.length_c   1.000
_cell.angle_alpha   90.00
_cell.angle_beta   90.00
_cell.angle_gamma   90.00
#
_symmetry.space_group_name_H-M   'P 1'
#
loop_
_entity.id
_entity.type
_entity.pdbx_description
1 polymer ?
#
loop_
_entity_poly.entity_id
_entity_poly.type
_entity_poly.pdbx_seq_one_letter_code
_entity_poly.pdbx_strand_id
1 'polypeptide(L)'
;MAANILQWFPHTTAPFIANAPMLGFTDAGLATAVTKAGGFGFIGGGFDFRSESTQLLGLDTQLANARSILGLADGAPLPLGVGFITFQPDGLIDNAIPILQKHRVGAVWLSFPQADADHLPIIKAIQKAQESSDWDTKIFVQVGTIKAAEEALKQGVDVLVVQGTDAGGHQWARGASLISLLPEVRDLLTGAQDTTTAILAAGGIVDGRGCVAALGLGADGIVMGTRFVATSECPAPFAIKQTIVSGSDGGASTVKSIRHDVFQSTDLFPRQYDGRAITGVSYEDYLNGVSDEEIIRRYDAAKEAGEHQRRTVWAGASIGGINAVVSVEHVVQSTQQESPSPTLITLKTIDSTHSDDQSAAMNKTTPSPSPVPKASPSSKPSPSLTAGTKRKRNTPAKYYAVKAGHKPGIYYGWNDCLAQITGFKGAIFQSFPSQEAANAFLNGTKLPAESQSSENTRFYGIQRGRVTGVYTDWTTAQEQIRGFPRPRYRKFSTREEAEEFVREGQTQPPAGFGVASGPHGITTEKPKDAEGVEFAPGDGPLPAGAEDGFDPNVLLDPATGKVVYKTAPQMAATKTQSTGIPGMLRIYTDGSSLRNGTALASAGVGVYFGPGDSSRNVSEPLKGSRQTNQRAELTAILRAIDIAPRHRDVTIVTDSRYSIDCVTVWFVNWRRNNWMTRDKKPVENKDLVESILIKIEERNDLKVKTLFEWVKGHNKDPGNEEADKLAVNGAQRGVSAKAEALHGVQEVPDELFDEDF
;
A
#
# COMPACT_ATOMS: atom_id res chain seq x y z
N MET A 1 -28.79 -11.38 -21.61
CA MET A 1 -27.32 -11.49 -21.44
C MET A 1 -26.80 -10.06 -21.36
N ALA A 2 -26.09 -9.69 -20.30
CA ALA A 2 -25.50 -8.35 -20.17
C ALA A 2 -24.54 -8.05 -21.34
N ALA A 3 -24.40 -6.78 -21.70
CA ALA A 3 -23.48 -6.31 -22.72
C ALA A 3 -22.07 -6.83 -22.42
N ASN A 4 -21.55 -7.72 -23.27
CA ASN A 4 -20.23 -8.28 -23.06
C ASN A 4 -19.21 -7.30 -23.63
N ILE A 5 -18.81 -6.31 -22.84
CA ILE A 5 -17.82 -5.29 -23.21
C ILE A 5 -16.50 -5.90 -23.76
N LEU A 6 -16.16 -7.13 -23.36
CA LEU A 6 -15.01 -7.86 -23.88
C LEU A 6 -15.18 -8.27 -25.37
N GLN A 7 -16.42 -8.42 -25.86
CA GLN A 7 -16.70 -8.66 -27.27
C GLN A 7 -16.40 -7.43 -28.14
N TRP A 8 -16.66 -6.22 -27.62
CA TRP A 8 -16.30 -4.99 -28.31
C TRP A 8 -14.78 -4.78 -28.32
N PHE A 9 -14.10 -5.23 -27.26
CA PHE A 9 -12.67 -5.02 -27.07
C PHE A 9 -11.94 -6.35 -26.84
N PRO A 10 -11.75 -7.18 -27.87
CA PRO A 10 -11.23 -8.55 -27.73
C PRO A 10 -9.77 -8.64 -27.27
N HIS A 11 -9.03 -7.53 -27.30
CA HIS A 11 -7.68 -7.44 -26.74
C HIS A 11 -7.65 -7.36 -25.21
N THR A 12 -8.79 -7.11 -24.58
CA THR A 12 -8.92 -6.98 -23.12
C THR A 12 -9.18 -8.34 -22.46
N THR A 13 -8.71 -8.50 -21.22
CA THR A 13 -8.90 -9.70 -20.39
C THR A 13 -9.90 -9.39 -19.28
N ALA A 14 -10.72 -10.36 -18.89
CA ALA A 14 -11.64 -10.22 -17.77
C ALA A 14 -10.91 -10.22 -16.41
N PRO A 15 -11.40 -9.45 -15.42
CA PRO A 15 -12.40 -8.37 -15.53
C PRO A 15 -11.89 -7.19 -16.39
N PHE A 16 -12.83 -6.50 -17.07
CA PHE A 16 -12.50 -5.33 -17.89
C PHE A 16 -11.99 -4.18 -17.00
N ILE A 17 -10.77 -3.72 -17.26
CA ILE A 17 -10.11 -2.64 -16.51
C ILE A 17 -9.69 -1.56 -17.49
N ALA A 18 -10.08 -0.32 -17.21
CA ALA A 18 -9.62 0.85 -17.95
C ALA A 18 -8.89 1.84 -17.05
N ASN A 19 -7.92 2.58 -17.62
CA ASN A 19 -7.47 3.83 -16.98
C ASN A 19 -8.47 4.95 -17.28
N ALA A 20 -8.67 5.87 -16.33
CA ALA A 20 -9.43 7.09 -16.60
C ALA A 20 -8.65 7.99 -17.59
N PRO A 21 -9.33 8.77 -18.46
CA PRO A 21 -8.70 9.84 -19.24
C PRO A 21 -8.41 11.04 -18.33
N MET A 22 -7.15 11.19 -17.90
CA MET A 22 -6.69 12.21 -16.98
C MET A 22 -5.84 13.23 -17.74
N LEU A 23 -6.40 14.40 -18.03
CA LEU A 23 -5.70 15.45 -18.79
C LEU A 23 -4.34 15.78 -18.15
N GLY A 24 -3.28 15.66 -18.93
CA GLY A 24 -1.89 15.86 -18.49
C GLY A 24 -1.23 14.67 -17.77
N PHE A 25 -1.98 13.59 -17.47
CA PHE A 25 -1.46 12.39 -16.81
C PHE A 25 -1.72 11.09 -17.58
N THR A 26 -2.51 11.11 -18.66
CA THR A 26 -2.73 9.95 -19.52
C THR A 26 -2.38 10.28 -20.95
N ASP A 27 -1.18 9.84 -21.34
CA ASP A 27 -0.64 9.99 -22.68
C ASP A 27 -0.65 8.64 -23.44
N ALA A 28 -0.13 8.66 -24.67
CA ALA A 28 0.08 7.47 -25.47
C ALA A 28 0.90 6.38 -24.75
N GLY A 29 1.89 6.76 -23.94
CA GLY A 29 2.72 5.82 -23.18
C GLY A 29 1.91 5.03 -22.16
N LEU A 30 1.15 5.73 -21.31
CA LEU A 30 0.28 5.09 -20.32
C LEU A 30 -0.83 4.28 -20.99
N ALA A 31 -1.55 4.86 -21.96
CA ALA A 31 -2.68 4.18 -22.61
C ALA A 31 -2.25 2.89 -23.31
N THR A 32 -1.14 2.92 -24.06
CA THR A 32 -0.63 1.71 -24.73
C THR A 32 -0.07 0.68 -23.76
N ALA A 33 0.52 1.09 -22.63
CA ALA A 33 0.92 0.16 -21.58
C ALA A 33 -0.30 -0.56 -20.98
N VAL A 34 -1.42 0.13 -20.77
CA VAL A 34 -2.67 -0.46 -20.28
C VAL A 34 -3.23 -1.45 -21.30
N THR A 35 -3.28 -1.05 -22.57
CA THR A 35 -3.69 -1.94 -23.68
C THR A 35 -2.82 -3.20 -23.76
N LYS A 36 -1.49 -3.08 -23.66
CA LYS A 36 -0.55 -4.22 -23.69
C LYS A 36 -0.72 -5.16 -22.48
N ALA A 37 -1.10 -4.62 -21.33
CA ALA A 37 -1.35 -5.39 -20.12
C ALA A 37 -2.69 -6.13 -20.11
N GLY A 38 -3.51 -6.02 -21.16
CA GLY A 38 -4.83 -6.63 -21.25
C GLY A 38 -5.95 -5.79 -20.63
N GLY A 39 -5.71 -4.51 -20.32
CA GLY A 39 -6.73 -3.52 -20.01
C GLY A 39 -7.11 -2.68 -21.23
N PHE A 40 -7.98 -1.68 -21.06
CA PHE A 40 -8.35 -0.73 -22.10
C PHE A 40 -7.77 0.66 -21.81
N GLY A 41 -6.86 1.11 -22.68
CA GLY A 41 -6.18 2.39 -22.56
C GLY A 41 -7.06 3.59 -22.93
N PHE A 42 -7.00 4.67 -22.16
CA PHE A 42 -7.56 5.98 -22.55
C PHE A 42 -6.50 7.09 -22.54
N ILE A 43 -6.55 7.96 -23.55
CA ILE A 43 -5.77 9.21 -23.63
C ILE A 43 -6.66 10.39 -23.23
N GLY A 44 -6.07 11.40 -22.56
CA GLY A 44 -6.77 12.64 -22.24
C GLY A 44 -6.77 13.60 -23.44
N GLY A 45 -7.91 13.74 -24.11
CA GLY A 45 -8.11 14.58 -25.29
C GLY A 45 -8.34 16.06 -24.99
N GLY A 46 -8.60 16.43 -23.73
CA GLY A 46 -8.67 17.82 -23.29
C GLY A 46 -10.04 18.48 -23.43
N PHE A 47 -10.03 19.82 -23.49
CA PHE A 47 -11.22 20.68 -23.50
C PHE A 47 -11.14 21.85 -24.50
N ASP A 48 -10.01 22.07 -25.16
CA ASP A 48 -9.84 23.12 -26.16
C ASP A 48 -9.72 22.51 -27.56
N PHE A 49 -10.76 22.69 -28.37
CA PHE A 49 -10.89 22.05 -29.69
C PHE A 49 -10.79 23.02 -30.87
N ARG A 50 -10.24 24.22 -30.64
CA ARG A 50 -9.91 25.15 -31.73
C ARG A 50 -8.79 24.59 -32.59
N SER A 51 -8.81 24.85 -33.89
CA SER A 51 -7.84 24.32 -34.87
C SER A 51 -6.37 24.58 -34.51
N GLU A 52 -6.10 25.70 -33.84
CA GLU A 52 -4.80 26.17 -33.40
C GLU A 52 -4.42 25.68 -31.99
N SER A 53 -5.29 24.91 -31.33
CA SER A 53 -5.03 24.42 -29.98
C SER A 53 -3.90 23.41 -29.96
N THR A 54 -2.98 23.60 -29.01
CA THR A 54 -1.90 22.65 -28.74
C THR A 54 -2.44 21.31 -28.22
N GLN A 55 -3.65 21.27 -27.65
CA GLN A 55 -4.28 20.03 -27.19
C GLN A 55 -4.67 19.14 -28.38
N LEU A 56 -5.25 19.71 -29.44
CA LEU A 56 -5.60 18.97 -30.66
C LEU A 56 -4.37 18.52 -31.46
N LEU A 57 -3.39 19.41 -31.65
CA LEU A 57 -2.13 19.05 -32.32
C LEU A 57 -1.39 17.94 -31.56
N GLY A 58 -1.40 18.03 -30.23
CA GLY A 58 -0.89 16.98 -29.34
C GLY A 58 -1.65 15.67 -29.50
N LEU A 59 -2.98 15.70 -29.63
CA LEU A 59 -3.81 14.50 -29.77
C LEU A 59 -3.49 13.70 -31.04
N ASP A 60 -3.40 14.34 -32.21
CA ASP A 60 -3.06 13.65 -33.47
C ASP A 60 -1.68 12.97 -33.37
N THR A 61 -0.71 13.67 -32.78
CA THR A 61 0.64 13.16 -32.52
C THR A 61 0.62 11.96 -31.55
N GLN A 62 -0.16 12.06 -30.47
CA GLN A 62 -0.26 11.00 -29.49
C GLN A 62 -0.91 9.73 -30.07
N LEU A 63 -1.94 9.86 -30.90
CA LEU A 63 -2.58 8.71 -31.54
C LEU A 63 -1.65 8.03 -32.56
N ALA A 64 -0.89 8.82 -33.34
CA ALA A 64 0.15 8.29 -34.22
C ALA A 64 1.25 7.53 -33.43
N ASN A 65 1.70 8.10 -32.31
CA ASN A 65 2.67 7.46 -31.44
C ASN A 65 2.12 6.17 -30.83
N ALA A 66 0.85 6.17 -30.39
CA ALA A 66 0.22 4.98 -29.84
C ALA A 66 0.14 3.84 -30.86
N ARG A 67 -0.20 4.15 -32.12
CA ARG A 67 -0.16 3.20 -33.24
C ARG A 67 1.22 2.57 -33.41
N SER A 68 2.25 3.42 -33.41
CA SER A 68 3.66 2.99 -33.53
C SER A 68 4.09 2.08 -32.36
N ILE A 69 3.78 2.47 -31.12
CA ILE A 69 4.12 1.69 -29.90
C ILE A 69 3.45 0.31 -29.90
N LEU A 70 2.23 0.22 -30.44
CA LEU A 70 1.47 -1.03 -30.57
C LEU A 70 1.85 -1.85 -31.81
N GLY A 71 2.69 -1.33 -32.71
CA GLY A 71 3.10 -2.02 -33.93
C GLY A 71 1.95 -2.28 -34.91
N LEU A 72 0.96 -1.40 -34.95
CA LEU A 72 -0.23 -1.56 -35.78
C LEU A 72 -0.02 -1.01 -37.19
N ALA A 73 -0.51 -1.74 -38.20
CA ALA A 73 -0.50 -1.29 -39.58
C ALA A 73 -1.33 -0.01 -39.78
N ASP A 74 -1.03 0.75 -40.84
CA ASP A 74 -1.81 1.91 -41.22
C ASP A 74 -3.27 1.52 -41.52
N GLY A 75 -4.21 2.28 -40.98
CA GLY A 75 -5.65 2.00 -41.10
C GLY A 75 -6.17 0.86 -40.20
N ALA A 76 -5.33 0.13 -39.46
CA ALA A 76 -5.86 -0.80 -38.45
C ALA A 76 -6.62 -0.05 -37.34
N PRO A 77 -7.73 -0.58 -36.78
CA PRO A 77 -8.40 0.00 -35.63
C PRO A 77 -7.43 0.18 -34.46
N LEU A 78 -7.48 1.34 -33.80
CA LEU A 78 -6.61 1.64 -32.67
C LEU A 78 -7.32 1.20 -31.37
N PRO A 79 -6.82 0.16 -30.65
CA PRO A 79 -7.49 -0.46 -29.52
C PRO A 79 -7.30 0.34 -28.21
N LEU A 80 -7.67 1.61 -28.25
CA LEU A 80 -7.69 2.54 -27.12
C LEU A 80 -8.77 3.60 -27.37
N GLY A 81 -9.09 4.34 -26.32
CA GLY A 81 -10.04 5.45 -26.40
C GLY A 81 -9.43 6.82 -26.12
N VAL A 82 -10.22 7.86 -26.37
CA VAL A 82 -9.88 9.25 -26.06
C VAL A 82 -11.01 9.86 -25.24
N GLY A 83 -10.67 10.51 -24.13
CA GLY A 83 -11.62 11.20 -23.27
C GLY A 83 -11.60 12.72 -23.40
N PHE A 84 -12.78 13.32 -23.43
CA PHE A 84 -13.00 14.74 -23.65
C PHE A 84 -13.83 15.36 -22.53
N ILE A 85 -13.44 16.59 -22.18
CA ILE A 85 -14.17 17.46 -21.27
C ILE A 85 -14.99 18.42 -22.12
N THR A 86 -16.31 18.42 -21.96
CA THR A 86 -17.25 18.99 -22.94
C THR A 86 -18.00 20.22 -22.44
N PHE A 87 -17.49 20.94 -21.42
CA PHE A 87 -18.12 22.20 -20.99
C PHE A 87 -17.91 23.33 -22.01
N GLN A 88 -16.97 23.18 -22.95
CA GLN A 88 -16.74 24.06 -24.09
C GLN A 88 -16.54 23.19 -25.34
N PRO A 89 -17.62 22.64 -25.93
CA PRO A 89 -17.51 21.64 -26.99
C PRO A 89 -17.22 22.25 -28.38
N ASP A 90 -17.10 23.58 -28.50
CA ASP A 90 -16.88 24.28 -29.77
C ASP A 90 -15.61 23.76 -30.46
N GLY A 91 -15.76 23.30 -31.70
CA GLY A 91 -14.68 22.68 -32.48
C GLY A 91 -14.48 21.19 -32.24
N LEU A 92 -15.13 20.55 -31.25
CA LEU A 92 -15.01 19.11 -31.03
C LEU A 92 -15.51 18.33 -32.25
N ILE A 93 -16.67 18.71 -32.79
CA ILE A 93 -17.27 18.05 -33.94
C ILE A 93 -16.43 18.27 -35.21
N ASP A 94 -16.02 19.51 -35.47
CA ASP A 94 -15.39 19.88 -36.73
C ASP A 94 -13.88 19.57 -36.77
N ASN A 95 -13.20 19.54 -35.62
CA ASN A 95 -11.74 19.39 -35.54
C ASN A 95 -11.30 18.10 -34.83
N ALA A 96 -11.94 17.70 -33.72
CA ALA A 96 -11.52 16.53 -32.97
C ALA A 96 -12.03 15.22 -33.59
N ILE A 97 -13.32 15.11 -33.94
CA ILE A 97 -13.90 13.89 -34.53
C ILE A 97 -13.14 13.43 -35.80
N PRO A 98 -12.76 14.31 -36.74
CA PRO A 98 -11.96 13.90 -37.90
C PRO A 98 -10.62 13.26 -37.54
N ILE A 99 -9.95 13.72 -36.48
CA ILE A 99 -8.72 13.13 -35.97
C ILE A 99 -8.99 11.72 -35.42
N LEU A 100 -10.06 11.56 -34.64
CA LEU A 100 -10.47 10.27 -34.08
C LEU A 100 -10.82 9.25 -35.18
N GLN A 101 -11.52 9.69 -36.21
CA GLN A 101 -11.88 8.90 -37.38
C GLN A 101 -10.64 8.51 -38.20
N LYS A 102 -9.73 9.46 -38.45
CA LYS A 102 -8.44 9.20 -39.13
C LYS A 102 -7.66 8.08 -38.44
N HIS A 103 -7.62 8.07 -37.11
CA HIS A 103 -6.90 7.06 -36.34
C HIS A 103 -7.72 5.82 -35.99
N ARG A 104 -9.03 5.82 -36.30
CA ARG A 104 -9.97 4.73 -36.01
C ARG A 104 -9.92 4.30 -34.53
N VAL A 105 -10.08 5.26 -33.62
CA VAL A 105 -10.06 5.00 -32.17
C VAL A 105 -11.21 4.10 -31.74
N GLY A 106 -10.96 3.15 -30.85
CA GLY A 106 -11.95 2.17 -30.41
C GLY A 106 -13.03 2.74 -29.49
N ALA A 107 -12.76 3.85 -28.80
CA ALA A 107 -13.74 4.48 -27.93
C ALA A 107 -13.61 6.01 -27.85
N VAL A 108 -14.75 6.68 -27.64
CA VAL A 108 -14.83 8.11 -27.33
C VAL A 108 -15.51 8.29 -25.99
N TRP A 109 -14.85 8.94 -25.05
CA TRP A 109 -15.38 9.19 -23.71
C TRP A 109 -15.74 10.66 -23.55
N LEU A 110 -16.99 10.96 -23.20
CA LEU A 110 -17.50 12.31 -23.00
C LEU A 110 -17.77 12.58 -21.52
N SER A 111 -17.39 13.76 -21.02
CA SER A 111 -17.55 14.12 -19.62
C SER A 111 -17.78 15.62 -19.44
N PHE A 112 -18.50 15.97 -18.37
CA PHE A 112 -18.67 17.34 -17.88
C PHE A 112 -19.32 18.32 -18.88
N PRO A 113 -20.51 18.04 -19.44
CA PRO A 113 -21.23 19.07 -20.21
C PRO A 113 -21.62 20.27 -19.32
N GLN A 114 -21.98 21.39 -19.95
CA GLN A 114 -22.62 22.52 -19.27
C GLN A 114 -23.94 22.10 -18.59
N ALA A 115 -24.44 22.91 -17.66
CA ALA A 115 -25.65 22.57 -16.89
C ALA A 115 -26.93 22.51 -17.73
N ASP A 116 -26.94 23.21 -18.86
CA ASP A 116 -28.04 23.34 -19.82
C ASP A 116 -27.73 22.67 -21.17
N ALA A 117 -26.64 21.91 -21.25
CA ALA A 117 -26.21 21.20 -22.45
C ALA A 117 -26.11 19.70 -22.21
N ASP A 118 -26.16 18.95 -23.30
CA ASP A 118 -26.10 17.50 -23.30
C ASP A 118 -25.11 16.98 -24.35
N HIS A 119 -24.90 15.66 -24.42
CA HIS A 119 -23.95 15.06 -25.38
C HIS A 119 -24.60 14.67 -26.71
N LEU A 120 -25.92 14.85 -26.90
CA LEU A 120 -26.65 14.36 -28.07
C LEU A 120 -26.09 14.88 -29.40
N PRO A 121 -25.73 16.18 -29.56
CA PRO A 121 -25.16 16.67 -30.81
C PRO A 121 -23.83 15.99 -31.17
N ILE A 122 -22.98 15.75 -30.15
CA ILE A 122 -21.67 15.11 -30.31
C ILE A 122 -21.87 13.63 -30.66
N ILE A 123 -22.75 12.93 -29.94
CA ILE A 123 -23.07 11.52 -30.17
C ILE A 123 -23.57 11.30 -31.60
N LYS A 124 -24.52 12.13 -32.06
CA LYS A 124 -25.04 12.07 -33.44
C LYS A 124 -23.96 12.36 -34.48
N ALA A 125 -23.04 13.27 -34.20
CA ALA A 125 -21.93 13.56 -35.10
C ALA A 125 -20.96 12.38 -35.22
N ILE A 126 -20.64 11.70 -34.11
CA ILE A 126 -19.84 10.47 -34.10
C ILE A 126 -20.55 9.38 -34.90
N GLN A 127 -21.82 9.10 -34.61
CA GLN A 127 -22.63 8.10 -35.32
C GLN A 127 -22.66 8.36 -36.85
N LYS A 128 -22.85 9.62 -37.26
CA LYS A 128 -22.81 10.02 -38.67
C LYS A 128 -21.41 9.81 -39.30
N ALA A 129 -20.34 10.05 -38.57
CA ALA A 129 -18.98 9.76 -39.04
C ALA A 129 -18.76 8.25 -39.21
N GLN A 130 -19.36 7.42 -38.34
CA GLN A 130 -19.32 5.95 -38.48
C GLN A 130 -20.11 5.46 -39.71
N GLU A 131 -21.25 6.07 -40.04
CA GLU A 131 -22.03 5.70 -41.25
C GLU A 131 -21.26 5.94 -42.56
N SER A 132 -20.35 6.91 -42.57
CA SER A 132 -19.59 7.30 -43.77
C SER A 132 -18.22 6.62 -43.90
N SER A 133 -17.87 5.72 -42.97
CA SER A 133 -16.58 5.04 -42.91
C SER A 133 -16.69 3.63 -42.33
N ASP A 134 -15.57 2.90 -42.27
CA ASP A 134 -15.45 1.62 -41.56
C ASP A 134 -15.02 1.80 -40.09
N TRP A 135 -15.16 3.02 -39.55
CA TRP A 135 -14.83 3.33 -38.16
C TRP A 135 -15.94 2.82 -37.22
N ASP A 136 -15.61 1.82 -36.40
CA ASP A 136 -16.47 1.36 -35.31
C ASP A 136 -15.88 1.81 -33.97
N THR A 137 -16.49 2.84 -33.38
CA THR A 137 -16.13 3.36 -32.06
C THR A 137 -17.30 3.20 -31.10
N LYS A 138 -17.00 2.96 -29.82
CA LYS A 138 -18.02 2.94 -28.76
C LYS A 138 -17.99 4.25 -27.97
N ILE A 139 -19.17 4.72 -27.60
CA ILE A 139 -19.37 5.99 -26.91
C ILE A 139 -19.54 5.73 -25.41
N PHE A 140 -18.68 6.36 -24.61
CA PHE A 140 -18.68 6.28 -23.16
C PHE A 140 -19.13 7.64 -22.62
N VAL A 141 -20.07 7.65 -21.68
CA VAL A 141 -20.50 8.89 -21.00
C VAL A 141 -20.32 8.73 -19.50
N GLN A 142 -19.57 9.65 -18.91
CA GLN A 142 -19.42 9.71 -17.46
C GLN A 142 -20.64 10.34 -16.81
N VAL A 143 -21.13 9.72 -15.74
CA VAL A 143 -22.33 10.15 -15.00
C VAL A 143 -22.08 10.05 -13.49
N GLY A 144 -22.58 11.03 -12.73
CA GLY A 144 -22.49 11.04 -11.25
C GLY A 144 -23.84 11.06 -10.53
N THR A 145 -24.95 10.98 -11.28
CA THR A 145 -26.31 10.98 -10.75
C THR A 145 -27.23 10.12 -11.62
N ILE A 146 -28.34 9.64 -11.05
CA ILE A 146 -29.36 8.87 -11.80
C ILE A 146 -29.94 9.70 -12.95
N LYS A 147 -30.22 10.98 -12.72
CA LYS A 147 -30.71 11.89 -13.77
C LYS A 147 -29.76 11.94 -14.97
N ALA A 148 -28.45 12.06 -14.73
CA ALA A 148 -27.46 12.07 -15.80
C ALA A 148 -27.36 10.71 -16.51
N ALA A 149 -27.51 9.59 -15.78
CA ALA A 149 -27.57 8.26 -16.37
C ALA A 149 -28.80 8.09 -17.29
N GLU A 150 -29.99 8.49 -16.85
CA GLU A 150 -31.21 8.48 -17.67
C GLU A 150 -31.08 9.31 -18.95
N GLU A 151 -30.44 10.47 -18.84
CA GLU A 151 -30.20 11.37 -19.96
C GLU A 151 -29.23 10.74 -20.97
N ALA A 152 -28.10 10.20 -20.52
CA ALA A 152 -27.14 9.51 -21.38
C ALA A 152 -27.74 8.28 -22.08
N LEU A 153 -28.58 7.51 -21.40
CA LEU A 153 -29.30 6.38 -22.00
C LEU A 153 -30.25 6.83 -23.12
N LYS A 154 -31.00 7.91 -22.91
CA LYS A 154 -31.89 8.49 -23.95
C LYS A 154 -31.12 8.95 -25.19
N GLN A 155 -29.83 9.26 -25.05
CA GLN A 155 -28.98 9.69 -26.15
C GLN A 155 -28.34 8.52 -26.91
N GLY A 156 -28.50 7.28 -26.43
CA GLY A 156 -27.97 6.08 -27.09
C GLY A 156 -26.48 5.85 -26.85
N VAL A 157 -26.02 6.04 -25.61
CA VAL A 157 -24.65 5.71 -25.20
C VAL A 157 -24.41 4.19 -25.16
N ASP A 158 -23.20 3.74 -25.47
CA ASP A 158 -22.83 2.31 -25.36
C ASP A 158 -22.36 1.93 -23.95
N VAL A 159 -21.66 2.85 -23.27
CA VAL A 159 -21.09 2.65 -21.93
C VAL A 159 -21.40 3.80 -20.99
N LEU A 160 -22.02 3.49 -19.84
CA LEU A 160 -22.11 4.41 -18.72
C LEU A 160 -20.89 4.26 -17.81
N VAL A 161 -20.12 5.33 -17.62
CA VAL A 161 -19.10 5.38 -16.58
C VAL A 161 -19.67 6.03 -15.33
N VAL A 162 -20.02 5.21 -14.35
CA VAL A 162 -20.64 5.63 -13.10
C VAL A 162 -19.55 6.10 -12.13
N GLN A 163 -19.42 7.42 -11.97
CA GLN A 163 -18.41 8.05 -11.13
C GLN A 163 -19.00 8.41 -9.75
N GLY A 164 -18.58 7.68 -8.72
CA GLY A 164 -18.92 8.01 -7.33
C GLY A 164 -18.05 9.14 -6.76
N THR A 165 -18.53 9.78 -5.69
CA THR A 165 -17.84 10.90 -4.99
C THR A 165 -16.49 10.53 -4.32
N ASP A 166 -16.15 9.25 -4.34
CA ASP A 166 -14.88 8.68 -3.90
C ASP A 166 -13.77 8.87 -4.95
N ALA A 167 -14.12 9.27 -6.18
CA ALA A 167 -13.18 9.53 -7.26
C ALA A 167 -12.29 10.75 -6.97
N GLY A 168 -11.08 10.70 -7.51
CA GLY A 168 -10.15 11.84 -7.54
C GLY A 168 -10.36 12.67 -8.80
N GLY A 169 -9.90 13.93 -8.76
CA GLY A 169 -10.12 14.87 -9.87
C GLY A 169 -11.55 15.42 -9.88
N HIS A 170 -11.93 16.03 -11.01
CA HIS A 170 -13.25 16.62 -11.20
C HIS A 170 -14.37 15.58 -11.19
N GLN A 171 -15.49 15.96 -10.58
CA GLN A 171 -16.68 15.12 -10.39
C GLN A 171 -17.90 15.96 -10.05
N TRP A 172 -19.08 15.33 -9.91
CA TRP A 172 -20.29 16.02 -9.47
C TRP A 172 -20.10 16.61 -8.08
N ALA A 173 -20.42 17.90 -7.93
CA ALA A 173 -20.40 18.58 -6.64
C ALA A 173 -21.42 17.95 -5.69
N ARG A 174 -22.63 17.68 -6.20
CA ARG A 174 -23.67 16.91 -5.52
C ARG A 174 -23.76 15.52 -6.15
N GLY A 175 -23.26 14.50 -5.45
CA GLY A 175 -23.31 13.10 -5.87
C GLY A 175 -23.28 12.15 -4.68
N ALA A 176 -23.50 10.87 -4.94
CA ALA A 176 -23.36 9.80 -3.96
C ALA A 176 -21.98 9.11 -4.07
N SER A 177 -21.59 8.34 -3.06
CA SER A 177 -20.44 7.44 -3.16
C SER A 177 -20.73 6.32 -4.17
N LEU A 178 -19.68 5.68 -4.68
CA LEU A 178 -19.82 4.63 -5.70
C LEU A 178 -20.69 3.47 -5.19
N ILE A 179 -20.54 3.12 -3.91
CA ILE A 179 -21.29 2.03 -3.25
C ILE A 179 -22.81 2.24 -3.28
N SER A 180 -23.28 3.49 -3.29
CA SER A 180 -24.71 3.83 -3.33
C SER A 180 -25.19 4.10 -4.76
N LEU A 181 -24.40 4.82 -5.56
CA LEU A 181 -24.81 5.21 -6.91
C LEU A 181 -24.89 4.03 -7.88
N LEU A 182 -23.93 3.10 -7.79
CA LEU A 182 -23.79 2.04 -8.79
C LEU A 182 -24.98 1.06 -8.85
N PRO A 183 -25.51 0.54 -7.71
CA PRO A 183 -26.70 -0.30 -7.74
C PRO A 183 -27.93 0.42 -8.31
N GLU A 184 -28.15 1.68 -7.95
CA GLU A 184 -29.29 2.46 -8.46
C GLU A 184 -29.22 2.63 -10.00
N VAL A 185 -28.02 2.84 -10.57
CA VAL A 185 -27.85 2.87 -12.04
C VAL A 185 -28.07 1.49 -12.66
N ARG A 186 -27.60 0.41 -12.02
CA ARG A 186 -27.86 -0.96 -12.53
C ARG A 186 -29.35 -1.30 -12.51
N ASP A 187 -30.07 -0.89 -11.47
CA ASP A 187 -31.51 -1.09 -11.36
C ASP A 187 -32.27 -0.30 -12.43
N LEU A 188 -31.79 0.90 -12.79
CA LEU A 188 -32.33 1.68 -13.91
C LEU A 188 -32.26 0.90 -15.24
N LEU A 189 -31.11 0.32 -15.58
CA LEU A 189 -30.96 -0.49 -16.80
C LEU A 189 -31.83 -1.75 -16.75
N THR A 190 -31.86 -2.41 -15.59
CA THR A 190 -32.66 -3.63 -15.38
C THR A 190 -34.15 -3.34 -15.55
N GLY A 191 -34.65 -2.23 -14.98
CA GLY A 191 -36.03 -1.79 -15.10
C GLY A 191 -36.39 -1.37 -16.52
N ALA A 192 -35.44 -0.77 -17.25
CA ALA A 192 -35.58 -0.46 -18.67
C ALA A 192 -35.41 -1.67 -19.59
N GLN A 193 -35.06 -2.85 -19.04
CA GLN A 193 -34.70 -4.06 -19.78
C GLN A 193 -33.56 -3.83 -20.79
N ASP A 194 -32.69 -2.86 -20.52
CA ASP A 194 -31.51 -2.58 -21.34
C ASP A 194 -30.44 -3.63 -21.05
N THR A 195 -30.09 -4.39 -22.09
CA THR A 195 -29.05 -5.42 -22.05
C THR A 195 -27.86 -5.08 -22.95
N THR A 196 -27.90 -3.92 -23.61
CA THR A 196 -26.93 -3.46 -24.60
C THR A 196 -25.94 -2.45 -24.03
N THR A 197 -26.35 -1.66 -23.04
CA THR A 197 -25.48 -0.69 -22.38
C THR A 197 -24.62 -1.36 -21.31
N ALA A 198 -23.31 -1.13 -21.36
CA ALA A 198 -22.39 -1.59 -20.31
C ALA A 198 -22.20 -0.54 -19.22
N ILE A 199 -21.93 -0.97 -17.98
CA ILE A 199 -21.63 -0.10 -16.83
C ILE A 199 -20.19 -0.28 -16.40
N LEU A 200 -19.42 0.80 -16.36
CA LEU A 200 -18.11 0.86 -15.74
C LEU A 200 -18.15 1.64 -14.43
N ALA A 201 -17.62 1.04 -13.37
CA ALA A 201 -17.54 1.67 -12.06
C ALA A 201 -16.27 2.51 -11.92
N ALA A 202 -16.40 3.76 -11.51
CA ALA A 202 -15.29 4.68 -11.29
C ALA A 202 -15.37 5.35 -9.90
N GLY A 203 -14.24 5.40 -9.21
CA GLY A 203 -14.09 6.10 -7.93
C GLY A 203 -13.76 5.18 -6.76
N GLY A 204 -12.68 5.49 -6.04
CA GLY A 204 -12.25 4.71 -4.87
C GLY A 204 -11.68 3.30 -5.17
N ILE A 205 -11.62 2.88 -6.43
CA ILE A 205 -11.06 1.57 -6.83
C ILE A 205 -9.56 1.70 -7.06
N VAL A 206 -8.76 0.89 -6.36
CA VAL A 206 -7.28 0.94 -6.42
C VAL A 206 -6.61 -0.43 -6.50
N ASP A 207 -7.37 -1.53 -6.36
CA ASP A 207 -6.88 -2.91 -6.38
C ASP A 207 -8.03 -3.91 -6.65
N GLY A 208 -7.72 -5.22 -6.57
CA GLY A 208 -8.69 -6.29 -6.79
C GLY A 208 -9.88 -6.25 -5.83
N ARG A 209 -9.71 -5.81 -4.57
CA ARG A 209 -10.82 -5.75 -3.60
C ARG A 209 -11.88 -4.76 -4.05
N GLY A 210 -11.45 -3.58 -4.51
CA GLY A 210 -12.34 -2.59 -5.10
C GLY A 210 -13.00 -3.09 -6.39
N CYS A 211 -12.26 -3.85 -7.20
CA CYS A 211 -12.79 -4.49 -8.42
C CYS A 211 -13.92 -5.46 -8.09
N VAL A 212 -13.69 -6.42 -7.19
CA VAL A 212 -14.69 -7.41 -6.78
C VAL A 212 -15.92 -6.75 -6.19
N ALA A 213 -15.75 -5.72 -5.36
CA ALA A 213 -16.88 -4.97 -4.81
C ALA A 213 -17.70 -4.31 -5.92
N ALA A 214 -17.06 -3.63 -6.88
CA ALA A 214 -17.75 -2.98 -8.00
C ALA A 214 -18.51 -3.98 -8.89
N LEU A 215 -17.89 -5.11 -9.23
CA LEU A 215 -18.57 -6.17 -10.00
C LEU A 215 -19.76 -6.75 -9.22
N GLY A 216 -19.61 -6.97 -7.91
CA GLY A 216 -20.69 -7.45 -7.05
C GLY A 216 -21.87 -6.48 -6.92
N LEU A 217 -21.63 -5.17 -7.09
CA LEU A 217 -22.66 -4.13 -7.15
C LEU A 217 -23.32 -4.02 -8.53
N GLY A 218 -22.87 -4.79 -9.51
CA GLY A 218 -23.43 -4.84 -10.85
C GLY A 218 -22.67 -4.03 -11.89
N ALA A 219 -21.39 -3.72 -11.73
CA ALA A 219 -20.58 -3.20 -12.84
C ALA A 219 -20.16 -4.32 -13.82
N ASP A 220 -20.00 -3.99 -15.10
CA ASP A 220 -19.43 -4.88 -16.13
C ASP A 220 -17.90 -4.75 -16.23
N GLY A 221 -17.34 -3.71 -15.62
CA GLY A 221 -15.91 -3.46 -15.53
C GLY A 221 -15.60 -2.27 -14.61
N ILE A 222 -14.32 -1.92 -14.50
CA ILE A 222 -13.86 -0.85 -13.61
C ILE A 222 -12.97 0.16 -14.31
N VAL A 223 -12.95 1.37 -13.76
CA VAL A 223 -12.05 2.45 -14.14
C VAL A 223 -11.22 2.82 -12.92
N MET A 224 -9.91 2.88 -13.10
CA MET A 224 -9.00 3.42 -12.09
C MET A 224 -8.38 4.73 -12.59
N GLY A 225 -8.32 5.74 -11.73
CA GLY A 225 -7.65 7.02 -12.00
C GLY A 225 -6.39 7.14 -11.17
N THR A 226 -6.55 7.49 -9.89
CA THR A 226 -5.44 7.70 -8.93
C THR A 226 -4.44 6.54 -8.87
N ARG A 227 -4.89 5.29 -8.97
CA ARG A 227 -4.00 4.10 -9.01
C ARG A 227 -3.08 4.09 -10.24
N PHE A 228 -3.58 4.52 -11.40
CA PHE A 228 -2.78 4.63 -12.62
C PHE A 228 -1.90 5.88 -12.65
N VAL A 229 -2.18 6.93 -11.87
CA VAL A 229 -1.21 8.01 -11.66
C VAL A 229 0.04 7.48 -10.95
N ALA A 230 -0.15 6.58 -9.99
CA ALA A 230 0.92 5.90 -9.26
C ALA A 230 1.47 4.67 -10.00
N THR A 231 1.67 4.78 -11.32
CA THR A 231 2.42 3.80 -12.12
C THR A 231 3.68 4.38 -12.74
N SER A 232 4.63 3.52 -13.12
CA SER A 232 5.89 3.94 -13.74
C SER A 232 5.68 4.63 -15.09
N GLU A 233 4.71 4.15 -15.87
CA GLU A 233 4.39 4.57 -17.24
C GLU A 233 3.59 5.87 -17.30
N CYS A 234 2.96 6.29 -16.19
CA CYS A 234 2.27 7.58 -16.15
C CYS A 234 3.29 8.74 -16.23
N PRO A 235 3.08 9.76 -17.09
CA PRO A 235 3.98 10.91 -17.22
C PRO A 235 3.94 11.88 -16.03
N ALA A 236 3.12 11.63 -15.00
CA ALA A 236 3.04 12.49 -13.82
C ALA A 236 4.43 12.68 -13.16
N PRO A 237 4.77 13.90 -12.72
CA PRO A 237 6.01 14.15 -11.98
C PRO A 237 6.17 13.22 -10.78
N PHE A 238 7.39 12.74 -10.54
CA PHE A 238 7.67 11.80 -9.44
C PHE A 238 7.18 12.32 -8.08
N ALA A 239 7.29 13.63 -7.83
CA ALA A 239 6.78 14.24 -6.61
C ALA A 239 5.26 14.06 -6.42
N ILE A 240 4.46 14.12 -7.49
CA ILE A 240 3.01 13.87 -7.43
C ILE A 240 2.74 12.42 -7.08
N LYS A 241 3.46 11.48 -7.72
CA LYS A 241 3.36 10.04 -7.42
C LYS A 241 3.74 9.76 -5.96
N GLN A 242 4.79 10.39 -5.46
CA GLN A 242 5.24 10.25 -4.09
C GLN A 242 4.22 10.79 -3.08
N THR A 243 3.56 11.91 -3.37
CA THR A 243 2.48 12.44 -2.53
C THR A 243 1.29 11.48 -2.46
N ILE A 244 0.91 10.86 -3.58
CA ILE A 244 -0.15 9.84 -3.61
C ILE A 244 0.27 8.63 -2.76
N VAL A 245 1.47 8.09 -2.97
CA VAL A 245 1.98 6.90 -2.29
C VAL A 245 2.21 7.10 -0.79
N SER A 246 2.59 8.32 -0.39
CA SER A 246 2.77 8.68 1.02
C SER A 246 1.44 9.04 1.70
N GLY A 247 0.37 9.17 0.91
CA GLY A 247 -0.97 9.46 1.39
C GLY A 247 -1.57 8.30 2.17
N SER A 248 -2.24 8.61 3.28
CA SER A 248 -2.99 7.64 4.08
C SER A 248 -4.20 8.32 4.68
N ASP A 249 -5.20 7.52 5.12
CA ASP A 249 -6.48 8.04 5.62
C ASP A 249 -7.14 9.01 4.62
N GLY A 250 -7.41 8.53 3.40
CA GLY A 250 -7.92 9.38 2.32
C GLY A 250 -9.29 10.00 2.60
N GLY A 251 -10.05 9.48 3.57
CA GLY A 251 -11.27 10.13 4.06
C GLY A 251 -11.01 11.44 4.81
N ALA A 252 -9.88 11.52 5.52
CA ALA A 252 -9.44 12.74 6.22
C ALA A 252 -8.48 13.59 5.37
N SER A 253 -7.62 12.96 4.56
CA SER A 253 -6.53 13.61 3.85
C SER A 253 -6.87 14.03 2.41
N THR A 254 -8.10 13.77 1.95
CA THR A 254 -8.60 14.27 0.66
C THR A 254 -9.92 15.01 0.86
N VAL A 255 -10.17 16.02 0.01
CA VAL A 255 -11.36 16.87 0.13
C VAL A 255 -11.90 17.26 -1.22
N LYS A 256 -13.24 17.25 -1.35
CA LYS A 256 -13.96 17.81 -2.50
C LYS A 256 -14.07 19.32 -2.34
N SER A 257 -13.64 20.08 -3.32
CA SER A 257 -13.76 21.55 -3.30
C SER A 257 -13.53 22.16 -4.68
N ILE A 258 -14.22 23.26 -4.96
CA ILE A 258 -13.93 24.14 -6.11
C ILE A 258 -12.61 24.91 -5.91
N ARG A 259 -12.14 25.02 -4.67
CA ARG A 259 -10.96 25.81 -4.32
C ARG A 259 -9.69 25.30 -4.99
N HIS A 260 -9.63 24.00 -5.27
CA HIS A 260 -8.51 23.38 -5.99
C HIS A 260 -8.28 23.99 -7.37
N ASP A 261 -9.35 24.43 -8.06
CA ASP A 261 -9.26 25.11 -9.35
C ASP A 261 -8.93 26.60 -9.20
N VAL A 262 -9.48 27.25 -8.16
CA VAL A 262 -9.16 28.64 -7.82
C VAL A 262 -7.65 28.80 -7.59
N PHE A 263 -7.03 27.92 -6.81
CA PHE A 263 -5.60 27.99 -6.51
C PHE A 263 -4.71 27.86 -7.76
N GLN A 264 -5.22 27.22 -8.81
CA GLN A 264 -4.50 26.95 -10.05
C GLN A 264 -4.83 27.97 -11.15
N SER A 265 -5.71 28.93 -10.87
CA SER A 265 -6.28 29.83 -11.88
C SER A 265 -6.97 29.08 -13.04
N THR A 266 -7.57 27.93 -12.74
CA THR A 266 -8.26 27.05 -13.71
C THR A 266 -9.73 26.85 -13.37
N ASP A 267 -10.38 27.84 -12.73
CA ASP A 267 -11.79 27.81 -12.33
C ASP A 267 -12.74 27.98 -13.54
N LEU A 268 -12.61 27.04 -14.49
CA LEU A 268 -13.35 26.98 -15.75
C LEU A 268 -14.54 26.02 -15.69
N PHE A 269 -14.53 25.10 -14.72
CA PHE A 269 -15.58 24.09 -14.60
C PHE A 269 -16.91 24.71 -14.16
N PRO A 270 -18.04 24.30 -14.77
CA PRO A 270 -19.36 24.68 -14.29
C PRO A 270 -19.57 24.29 -12.81
N ARG A 271 -20.28 25.12 -12.04
CA ARG A 271 -20.46 24.94 -10.58
C ARG A 271 -21.19 23.67 -10.15
N GLN A 272 -21.77 22.92 -11.09
CA GLN A 272 -22.29 21.58 -10.82
C GLN A 272 -21.18 20.54 -10.59
N TYR A 273 -19.94 20.90 -10.88
CA TYR A 273 -18.75 20.11 -10.64
C TYR A 273 -17.84 20.77 -9.61
N ASP A 274 -17.16 19.94 -8.84
CA ASP A 274 -16.00 20.29 -8.03
C ASP A 274 -14.92 19.23 -8.30
N GLY A 275 -13.83 19.21 -7.53
CA GLY A 275 -12.86 18.12 -7.63
C GLY A 275 -12.36 17.64 -6.27
N ARG A 276 -11.90 16.39 -6.21
CA ARG A 276 -11.24 15.82 -5.02
C ARG A 276 -9.73 15.73 -5.20
N ALA A 277 -9.02 16.34 -4.27
CA ALA A 277 -7.57 16.32 -4.19
C ALA A 277 -7.11 16.05 -2.76
N ILE A 278 -5.84 15.69 -2.61
CA ILE A 278 -5.17 15.63 -1.31
C ILE A 278 -5.15 17.05 -0.71
N THR A 279 -5.43 17.17 0.58
CA THR A 279 -5.31 18.42 1.33
C THR A 279 -3.84 18.83 1.42
N GLY A 280 -3.40 19.70 0.50
CA GLY A 280 -2.05 20.24 0.45
C GLY A 280 -1.93 21.64 1.07
N VAL A 281 -0.72 22.21 1.01
CA VAL A 281 -0.37 23.50 1.63
C VAL A 281 -1.31 24.64 1.20
N SER A 282 -1.68 24.71 -0.07
CA SER A 282 -2.58 25.75 -0.57
C SER A 282 -3.99 25.64 0.03
N TYR A 283 -4.46 24.43 0.29
CA TYR A 283 -5.75 24.21 0.94
C TYR A 283 -5.69 24.51 2.44
N GLU A 284 -4.57 24.21 3.10
CA GLU A 284 -4.33 24.59 4.49
C GLU A 284 -4.25 26.12 4.67
N ASP A 285 -3.57 26.82 3.75
CA ASP A 285 -3.53 28.29 3.71
C ASP A 285 -4.96 28.87 3.63
N TYR A 286 -5.82 28.28 2.79
CA TYR A 286 -7.23 28.66 2.71
C TYR A 286 -7.99 28.44 4.03
N LEU A 287 -7.82 27.28 4.67
CA LEU A 287 -8.45 27.02 5.98
C LEU A 287 -7.96 27.97 7.08
N ASN A 288 -6.73 28.46 6.97
CA ASN A 288 -6.14 29.45 7.87
C ASN A 288 -6.54 30.90 7.52
N GLY A 289 -7.38 31.12 6.50
CA GLY A 289 -7.91 32.43 6.14
C GLY A 289 -6.98 33.29 5.27
N VAL A 290 -5.99 32.69 4.61
CA VAL A 290 -5.19 33.38 3.58
C VAL A 290 -6.08 33.69 2.38
N SER A 291 -5.96 34.89 1.80
CA SER A 291 -6.78 35.28 0.64
C SER A 291 -6.43 34.48 -0.61
N ASP A 292 -7.40 34.33 -1.52
CA ASP A 292 -7.21 33.58 -2.76
C ASP A 292 -6.08 34.20 -3.61
N GLU A 293 -5.96 35.53 -3.66
CA GLU A 293 -4.91 36.22 -4.43
C GLU A 293 -3.51 35.88 -3.95
N GLU A 294 -3.31 35.80 -2.63
CA GLU A 294 -2.02 35.45 -2.04
C GLU A 294 -1.71 33.96 -2.23
N ILE A 295 -2.72 33.09 -2.16
CA ILE A 295 -2.54 31.65 -2.44
C ILE A 295 -2.13 31.45 -3.90
N ILE A 296 -2.81 32.10 -4.85
CA ILE A 296 -2.49 32.04 -6.29
C ILE A 296 -1.06 32.54 -6.53
N ARG A 297 -0.68 33.69 -5.96
CA ARG A 297 0.69 34.23 -6.08
C ARG A 297 1.75 33.25 -5.58
N ARG A 298 1.51 32.59 -4.44
CA ARG A 298 2.42 31.57 -3.89
C ARG A 298 2.44 30.31 -4.74
N TYR A 299 1.30 29.93 -5.30
CA TYR A 299 1.17 28.78 -6.19
C TYR A 299 2.02 28.98 -7.45
N ASP A 300 1.88 30.14 -8.10
CA ASP A 300 2.62 30.47 -9.32
C ASP A 300 4.12 30.58 -9.06
N ALA A 301 4.53 31.25 -7.97
CA ALA A 301 5.94 31.30 -7.58
C ALA A 301 6.55 29.91 -7.32
N ALA A 302 5.81 29.01 -6.65
CA ALA A 302 6.24 27.63 -6.44
C ALA A 302 6.31 26.85 -7.76
N LYS A 303 5.34 27.06 -8.66
CA LYS A 303 5.33 26.43 -9.99
C LYS A 303 6.54 26.86 -10.82
N GLU A 304 6.89 28.15 -10.82
CA GLU A 304 8.07 28.71 -11.49
C GLU A 304 9.38 28.19 -10.89
N ALA A 305 9.44 28.03 -9.57
CA ALA A 305 10.59 27.47 -8.86
C ALA A 305 10.72 25.94 -9.00
N GLY A 306 9.77 25.26 -9.66
CA GLY A 306 9.75 23.80 -9.75
C GLY A 306 9.38 23.09 -8.45
N GLU A 307 8.84 23.82 -7.47
CA GLU A 307 8.39 23.27 -6.20
C GLU A 307 7.02 22.60 -6.35
N HIS A 308 6.93 21.35 -5.90
CA HIS A 308 5.71 20.55 -6.06
C HIS A 308 4.78 20.57 -4.85
N GLN A 309 5.22 21.11 -3.71
CA GLN A 309 4.49 21.03 -2.43
C GLN A 309 3.16 21.81 -2.43
N ARG A 310 3.07 22.89 -3.22
CA ARG A 310 1.86 23.71 -3.37
C ARG A 310 0.96 23.28 -4.52
N ARG A 311 1.40 22.35 -5.36
CA ARG A 311 0.60 21.85 -6.48
C ARG A 311 -0.59 21.05 -5.97
N THR A 312 -1.73 21.21 -6.64
CA THR A 312 -2.90 20.37 -6.39
C THR A 312 -2.59 18.94 -6.83
N VAL A 313 -2.77 17.98 -5.93
CA VAL A 313 -2.62 16.55 -6.23
C VAL A 313 -3.99 15.90 -6.24
N TRP A 314 -4.56 15.76 -7.43
CA TRP A 314 -5.85 15.10 -7.65
C TRP A 314 -5.77 13.63 -7.23
N ALA A 315 -6.62 13.22 -6.29
CA ALA A 315 -6.59 11.86 -5.76
C ALA A 315 -7.93 11.47 -5.14
N GLY A 316 -8.31 10.20 -5.30
CA GLY A 316 -9.54 9.65 -4.72
C GLY A 316 -9.43 9.38 -3.21
N ALA A 317 -10.54 9.02 -2.59
CA ALA A 317 -10.60 8.76 -1.14
C ALA A 317 -9.83 7.49 -0.71
N SER A 318 -9.48 6.61 -1.66
CA SER A 318 -8.79 5.33 -1.41
C SER A 318 -7.27 5.40 -1.50
N ILE A 319 -6.65 6.58 -1.39
CA ILE A 319 -5.18 6.73 -1.48
C ILE A 319 -4.41 5.87 -0.48
N GLY A 320 -4.98 5.57 0.70
CA GLY A 320 -4.35 4.68 1.67
C GLY A 320 -4.14 3.24 1.19
N GLY A 321 -4.76 2.83 0.08
CA GLY A 321 -4.52 1.55 -0.59
C GLY A 321 -3.38 1.59 -1.62
N ILE A 322 -2.80 2.75 -1.91
CA ILE A 322 -1.72 2.92 -2.89
C ILE A 322 -0.42 3.14 -2.13
N ASN A 323 0.36 2.08 -1.93
CA ASN A 323 1.56 2.10 -1.09
C ASN A 323 2.89 2.10 -1.87
N ALA A 324 2.85 2.04 -3.20
CA ALA A 324 4.03 2.06 -4.05
C ALA A 324 3.67 2.49 -5.47
N VAL A 325 4.65 3.08 -6.15
CA VAL A 325 4.64 3.20 -7.62
C VAL A 325 5.01 1.83 -8.19
N VAL A 326 4.19 1.30 -9.11
CA VAL A 326 4.38 -0.02 -9.72
C VAL A 326 4.14 0.04 -11.23
N SER A 327 4.46 -0.98 -12.00
CA SER A 327 4.14 -0.99 -13.43
C SER A 327 2.63 -1.09 -13.68
N VAL A 328 2.18 -0.59 -14.82
CA VAL A 328 0.81 -0.79 -15.32
C VAL A 328 0.47 -2.26 -15.42
N GLU A 329 1.40 -3.06 -15.94
CA GLU A 329 1.25 -4.52 -16.02
C GLU A 329 0.93 -5.13 -14.67
N HIS A 330 1.67 -4.73 -13.62
CA HIS A 330 1.41 -5.21 -12.27
C HIS A 330 0.02 -4.82 -11.77
N VAL A 331 -0.41 -3.57 -11.97
CA VAL A 331 -1.75 -3.11 -11.56
C VAL A 331 -2.85 -3.93 -12.23
N VAL A 332 -2.78 -4.10 -13.55
CA VAL A 332 -3.81 -4.81 -14.31
C VAL A 332 -3.84 -6.29 -13.93
N GLN A 333 -2.68 -6.97 -13.98
CA GLN A 333 -2.60 -8.40 -13.71
C GLN A 333 -2.94 -8.73 -12.26
N SER A 334 -2.46 -7.96 -11.27
CA SER A 334 -2.78 -8.24 -9.86
C SER A 334 -4.27 -8.05 -9.59
N THR A 335 -4.89 -7.00 -10.15
CA THR A 335 -6.32 -6.75 -10.00
C THR A 335 -7.15 -7.87 -10.64
N GLN A 336 -6.74 -8.37 -11.81
CA GLN A 336 -7.41 -9.49 -12.48
C GLN A 336 -7.24 -10.81 -11.73
N GLN A 337 -6.05 -11.09 -11.17
CA GLN A 337 -5.78 -12.31 -10.40
C GLN A 337 -6.51 -12.33 -9.05
N GLU A 338 -6.59 -11.19 -8.36
CA GLU A 338 -7.31 -11.04 -7.09
C GLU A 338 -8.83 -11.07 -7.27
N SER A 339 -9.32 -10.83 -8.48
CA SER A 339 -10.75 -10.89 -8.81
C SER A 339 -11.12 -12.33 -9.21
N PRO A 340 -12.04 -13.01 -8.50
CA PRO A 340 -12.48 -14.34 -8.93
C PRO A 340 -13.11 -14.25 -10.32
N SER A 341 -12.99 -15.31 -11.12
CA SER A 341 -13.56 -15.36 -12.47
C SER A 341 -15.05 -14.96 -12.46
N PRO A 342 -15.53 -14.19 -13.46
CA PRO A 342 -16.91 -13.70 -13.52
C PRO A 342 -17.97 -14.80 -13.33
N THR A 343 -17.66 -16.03 -13.75
CA THR A 343 -18.52 -17.22 -13.62
C THR A 343 -18.91 -17.55 -12.16
N LEU A 344 -18.06 -17.23 -11.18
CA LEU A 344 -18.31 -17.51 -9.76
C LEU A 344 -19.28 -16.52 -9.10
N ILE A 345 -19.44 -15.32 -9.65
CA ILE A 345 -20.33 -14.29 -9.09
C ILE A 345 -21.77 -14.51 -9.59
N THR A 346 -21.94 -14.93 -10.85
CA THR A 346 -23.26 -15.20 -11.45
C THR A 346 -23.94 -16.46 -10.89
N LEU A 347 -23.16 -17.45 -10.42
CA LEU A 347 -23.70 -18.72 -9.90
C LEU A 347 -24.36 -18.59 -8.51
N LYS A 348 -24.16 -17.49 -7.78
CA LYS A 348 -24.78 -17.31 -6.45
C LYS A 348 -26.12 -16.58 -6.47
N THR A 349 -26.53 -16.01 -7.60
CA THR A 349 -27.76 -15.21 -7.71
C THR A 349 -28.93 -15.92 -8.41
N ILE A 350 -28.73 -17.15 -8.91
CA ILE A 350 -29.76 -17.87 -9.70
C ILE A 350 -30.38 -19.07 -8.96
N ASP A 351 -29.77 -19.59 -7.89
CA ASP A 351 -30.31 -20.74 -7.14
C ASP A 351 -31.31 -20.34 -6.03
N SER A 352 -32.36 -19.60 -6.38
CA SER A 352 -33.54 -19.44 -5.49
C SER A 352 -34.89 -19.49 -6.20
N THR A 353 -35.01 -20.23 -7.30
CA THR A 353 -36.30 -20.64 -7.85
C THR A 353 -36.48 -22.14 -7.66
N HIS A 354 -36.94 -22.51 -6.46
CA HIS A 354 -37.54 -23.83 -6.27
C HIS A 354 -38.81 -23.92 -7.11
N SER A 355 -38.76 -24.83 -8.07
CA SER A 355 -39.89 -25.47 -8.73
C SER A 355 -40.79 -26.12 -7.69
N ASP A 356 -42.08 -25.80 -7.71
CA ASP A 356 -43.14 -26.72 -7.30
C ASP A 356 -44.32 -26.53 -8.25
N ASP A 357 -44.45 -27.50 -9.16
CA ASP A 357 -45.65 -27.75 -9.95
C ASP A 357 -46.38 -28.92 -9.29
N GLN A 358 -47.49 -28.64 -8.58
CA GLN A 358 -48.60 -29.58 -8.45
C GLN A 358 -49.92 -28.83 -8.32
N SER A 359 -50.90 -29.35 -9.06
CA SER A 359 -52.21 -28.79 -9.34
C SER A 359 -53.31 -29.31 -8.41
N ALA A 360 -54.42 -28.56 -8.39
CA ALA A 360 -55.80 -28.92 -8.03
C ALA A 360 -56.24 -28.96 -6.55
N ALA A 361 -57.08 -27.98 -6.14
CA ALA A 361 -58.54 -28.17 -5.93
C ALA A 361 -59.17 -27.13 -4.94
N MET A 362 -60.11 -26.34 -5.47
CA MET A 362 -61.39 -25.86 -4.90
C MET A 362 -61.55 -25.38 -3.42
N ASN A 363 -61.94 -24.10 -3.32
CA ASN A 363 -63.09 -23.52 -2.60
C ASN A 363 -63.14 -23.47 -1.04
N LYS A 364 -63.12 -22.25 -0.46
CA LYS A 364 -64.27 -21.61 0.27
C LYS A 364 -63.89 -20.36 1.12
N THR A 365 -64.61 -19.27 0.87
CA THR A 365 -65.17 -18.23 1.79
C THR A 365 -64.29 -17.33 2.69
N THR A 366 -64.40 -16.02 2.42
CA THR A 366 -64.24 -14.82 3.30
C THR A 366 -65.28 -14.79 4.45
N PRO A 367 -65.15 -14.00 5.56
CA PRO A 367 -65.04 -12.52 5.51
C PRO A 367 -64.28 -11.77 6.65
N SER A 368 -64.05 -10.48 6.39
CA SER A 368 -63.62 -9.41 7.31
C SER A 368 -64.77 -8.98 8.27
N PRO A 369 -64.57 -8.22 9.38
CA PRO A 369 -64.57 -6.74 9.27
C PRO A 369 -63.81 -5.91 10.36
N SER A 370 -63.45 -4.66 10.03
CA SER A 370 -63.14 -3.52 10.94
C SER A 370 -64.45 -2.88 11.49
N PRO A 371 -64.51 -1.95 12.50
CA PRO A 371 -63.98 -0.56 12.42
C PRO A 371 -63.61 0.18 13.75
N VAL A 372 -63.09 1.41 13.64
CA VAL A 372 -62.71 2.42 14.68
C VAL A 372 -63.84 3.48 14.84
N PRO A 373 -64.03 4.25 15.95
CA PRO A 373 -63.51 5.64 16.03
C PRO A 373 -63.30 6.34 17.43
N LYS A 374 -62.29 7.24 17.47
CA LYS A 374 -62.05 8.57 18.14
C LYS A 374 -62.80 9.04 19.43
N ALA A 375 -62.04 9.55 20.43
CA ALA A 375 -61.84 10.99 20.78
C ALA A 375 -61.14 11.24 22.17
N SER A 376 -60.31 12.29 22.27
CA SER A 376 -59.43 12.76 23.39
C SER A 376 -60.16 13.69 24.41
N PRO A 377 -59.53 14.38 25.42
CA PRO A 377 -58.13 14.39 25.92
C PRO A 377 -57.90 14.44 27.47
N SER A 378 -56.65 14.20 27.90
CA SER A 378 -55.85 14.95 28.91
C SER A 378 -55.19 14.19 30.08
N SER A 379 -53.90 14.51 30.24
CA SER A 379 -52.99 14.42 31.40
C SER A 379 -52.27 13.10 31.77
N LYS A 380 -50.94 13.25 31.85
CA LYS A 380 -49.81 12.36 32.24
C LYS A 380 -49.98 11.73 33.65
N PRO A 381 -49.26 10.64 34.06
CA PRO A 381 -47.82 10.40 33.80
C PRO A 381 -47.34 8.94 33.51
N SER A 382 -46.15 8.89 32.90
CA SER A 382 -45.07 7.87 32.90
C SER A 382 -45.39 6.36 33.01
N PRO A 383 -44.92 5.51 32.07
CA PRO A 383 -44.88 4.07 32.30
C PRO A 383 -43.46 3.55 32.62
N SER A 384 -43.46 2.60 33.55
CA SER A 384 -42.38 1.74 33.98
C SER A 384 -41.87 0.81 32.87
N LEU A 385 -40.56 0.63 32.83
CA LEU A 385 -39.83 -0.34 32.03
C LEU A 385 -39.83 -1.72 32.70
N THR A 386 -40.05 -2.77 31.91
CA THR A 386 -39.66 -4.16 32.23
C THR A 386 -38.66 -4.63 31.18
N ALA A 387 -37.40 -4.80 31.58
CA ALA A 387 -36.39 -5.58 30.85
C ALA A 387 -35.30 -6.04 31.82
N GLY A 388 -34.84 -7.28 31.61
CA GLY A 388 -34.15 -8.12 32.57
C GLY A 388 -32.73 -7.70 32.97
N THR A 389 -32.35 -8.24 34.12
CA THR A 389 -31.28 -7.89 35.04
C THR A 389 -29.88 -8.27 34.55
N LYS A 390 -28.95 -7.30 34.41
CA LYS A 390 -27.49 -7.53 34.45
C LYS A 390 -26.92 -7.05 35.79
N ARG A 391 -26.15 -7.93 36.46
CA ARG A 391 -25.56 -7.73 37.80
C ARG A 391 -24.67 -6.48 37.89
N LYS A 392 -24.95 -5.65 38.90
CA LYS A 392 -24.27 -4.38 39.26
C LYS A 392 -22.99 -4.68 40.04
N ARG A 393 -21.81 -4.24 39.57
CA ARG A 393 -20.56 -4.19 40.35
C ARG A 393 -20.58 -2.89 41.17
N ASN A 394 -20.45 -2.98 42.49
CA ASN A 394 -20.45 -1.85 43.40
C ASN A 394 -19.04 -1.22 43.44
N THR A 395 -18.84 -0.08 42.79
CA THR A 395 -17.58 0.68 42.85
C THR A 395 -17.69 1.72 43.99
N PRO A 396 -16.74 1.81 44.93
CA PRO A 396 -16.83 2.77 46.03
C PRO A 396 -16.79 4.21 45.50
N ALA A 397 -17.64 5.08 46.07
CA ALA A 397 -17.75 6.49 45.70
C ALA A 397 -16.43 7.23 45.97
N LYS A 398 -15.94 7.99 44.98
CA LYS A 398 -14.73 8.82 45.10
C LYS A 398 -15.14 10.29 45.19
N TYR A 399 -14.38 11.07 45.95
CA TYR A 399 -14.53 12.52 46.07
C TYR A 399 -13.46 13.21 45.23
N TYR A 400 -13.77 14.31 44.57
CA TYR A 400 -12.86 15.04 43.69
C TYR A 400 -12.69 16.47 44.19
N ALA A 401 -11.48 16.86 44.58
CA ALA A 401 -11.21 18.22 45.07
C ALA A 401 -10.51 19.05 43.99
N VAL A 402 -11.04 20.24 43.70
CA VAL A 402 -10.45 21.23 42.78
C VAL A 402 -9.91 22.39 43.62
N LYS A 403 -8.58 22.52 43.67
CA LYS A 403 -7.88 23.59 44.40
C LYS A 403 -7.68 24.83 43.52
N ALA A 404 -7.45 24.64 42.22
CA ALA A 404 -7.43 25.70 41.22
C ALA A 404 -8.26 25.27 40.01
N GLY A 405 -9.27 26.06 39.66
CA GLY A 405 -10.25 25.80 38.60
C GLY A 405 -11.29 26.92 38.59
N HIS A 406 -12.29 26.83 37.70
CA HIS A 406 -13.35 27.84 37.58
C HIS A 406 -14.10 28.06 38.90
N LYS A 407 -14.37 26.99 39.65
CA LYS A 407 -14.85 27.04 41.04
C LYS A 407 -14.07 26.04 41.89
N PRO A 408 -13.26 26.48 42.86
CA PRO A 408 -12.62 25.59 43.82
C PRO A 408 -13.64 24.96 44.77
N GLY A 409 -13.47 23.68 45.09
CA GLY A 409 -14.40 22.94 45.94
C GLY A 409 -14.30 21.42 45.81
N ILE A 410 -15.14 20.71 46.56
CA ILE A 410 -15.26 19.24 46.49
C ILE A 410 -16.48 18.87 45.65
N TYR A 411 -16.25 17.97 44.71
CA TYR A 411 -17.23 17.43 43.79
C TYR A 411 -17.39 15.93 44.04
N TYR A 412 -18.63 15.45 44.01
CA TYR A 412 -18.98 14.05 44.28
C TYR A 412 -19.06 13.22 42.98
N GLY A 413 -18.94 13.87 41.82
CA GLY A 413 -18.93 13.26 40.49
C GLY A 413 -17.76 13.77 39.66
N TRP A 414 -17.17 12.87 38.85
CA TRP A 414 -16.07 13.23 37.96
C TRP A 414 -16.47 14.29 36.92
N ASN A 415 -17.69 14.21 36.38
CA ASN A 415 -18.17 15.16 35.37
C ASN A 415 -18.27 16.58 35.91
N ASP A 416 -18.66 16.75 37.17
CA ASP A 416 -18.76 18.06 37.81
C ASP A 416 -17.37 18.66 38.07
N CYS A 417 -16.41 17.82 38.48
CA CYS A 417 -15.00 18.20 38.60
C CYS A 417 -14.41 18.58 37.23
N LEU A 418 -14.70 17.79 36.18
CA LEU A 418 -14.21 17.99 34.83
C LEU A 418 -14.66 19.34 34.25
N ALA A 419 -15.92 19.72 34.51
CA ALA A 419 -16.46 21.02 34.11
C ALA A 419 -15.71 22.20 34.73
N GLN A 420 -15.12 22.04 35.93
CA GLN A 420 -14.38 23.13 36.59
C GLN A 420 -12.93 23.26 36.14
N ILE A 421 -12.36 22.24 35.52
CA ILE A 421 -10.96 22.23 35.10
C ILE A 421 -10.79 22.40 33.58
N THR A 422 -11.84 22.09 32.80
CA THR A 422 -11.80 22.20 31.33
C THR A 422 -11.71 23.66 30.91
N GLY A 423 -10.66 24.00 30.16
CA GLY A 423 -10.39 25.37 29.70
C GLY A 423 -9.76 26.31 30.74
N PHE A 424 -9.45 25.85 31.95
CA PHE A 424 -8.80 26.67 32.99
C PHE A 424 -7.27 26.46 32.98
N LYS A 425 -6.50 27.50 32.63
CA LYS A 425 -5.03 27.43 32.53
C LYS A 425 -4.41 27.35 33.94
N GLY A 426 -3.81 26.19 34.27
CA GLY A 426 -3.20 25.95 35.58
C GLY A 426 -4.11 25.26 36.61
N ALA A 427 -5.09 24.48 36.17
CA ALA A 427 -5.98 23.76 37.08
C ALA A 427 -5.24 22.74 37.97
N ILE A 428 -5.58 22.69 39.26
CA ILE A 428 -5.02 21.79 40.27
C ILE A 428 -6.17 21.01 40.90
N PHE A 429 -6.23 19.69 40.70
CA PHE A 429 -7.29 18.83 41.23
C PHE A 429 -6.80 17.42 41.56
N GLN A 430 -7.46 16.72 42.47
CA GLN A 430 -7.12 15.34 42.86
C GLN A 430 -8.35 14.58 43.40
N SER A 431 -8.39 13.26 43.19
CA SER A 431 -9.47 12.39 43.72
C SER A 431 -9.05 11.71 45.03
N PHE A 432 -9.96 11.65 46.00
CA PHE A 432 -9.75 11.10 47.32
C PHE A 432 -10.80 10.03 47.66
N PRO A 433 -10.43 9.03 48.48
CA PRO A 433 -11.36 8.00 48.94
C PRO A 433 -12.31 8.49 50.05
N SER A 434 -12.01 9.62 50.72
CA SER A 434 -12.87 10.22 51.75
C SER A 434 -12.97 11.75 51.59
N GLN A 435 -14.09 12.30 52.05
CA GLN A 435 -14.34 13.75 52.04
C GLN A 435 -13.38 14.53 52.93
N GLU A 436 -12.91 13.92 54.02
CA GLU A 436 -11.93 14.52 54.94
C GLU A 436 -10.57 14.72 54.26
N ALA A 437 -10.11 13.75 53.47
CA ALA A 437 -8.87 13.87 52.71
C ALA A 437 -9.00 14.91 51.57
N ALA A 438 -10.17 15.01 50.94
CA ALA A 438 -10.47 16.05 49.96
C ALA A 438 -10.47 17.46 50.58
N ASN A 439 -11.01 17.61 51.79
CA ASN A 439 -10.97 18.88 52.54
C ASN A 439 -9.55 19.27 52.95
N ALA A 440 -8.73 18.31 53.37
CA ALA A 440 -7.32 18.56 53.72
C ALA A 440 -6.50 19.07 52.52
N PHE A 441 -6.77 18.55 51.31
CA PHE A 441 -6.15 19.02 50.07
C PHE A 441 -6.51 20.46 49.71
N LEU A 442 -7.77 20.87 49.93
CA LEU A 442 -8.22 22.25 49.70
C LEU A 442 -7.65 23.21 50.73
N ASN A 443 -7.63 22.82 52.01
CA ASN A 443 -7.19 23.67 53.12
C ASN A 443 -5.67 23.69 53.33
N GLY A 444 -4.91 22.90 52.56
CA GLY A 444 -3.44 22.88 52.61
C GLY A 444 -2.85 22.30 53.90
N THR A 445 -3.65 21.62 54.72
CA THR A 445 -3.25 21.09 56.03
C THR A 445 -2.79 19.64 55.89
N LYS A 446 -1.55 19.33 56.29
CA LYS A 446 -1.02 17.96 56.36
C LYS A 446 -1.62 17.26 57.58
N LEU A 447 -2.36 16.17 57.36
CA LEU A 447 -2.85 15.29 58.44
C LEU A 447 -1.67 14.57 59.12
N PRO A 448 -1.71 14.34 60.45
CA PRO A 448 -0.66 13.61 61.15
C PRO A 448 -0.65 12.13 60.74
N ALA A 449 0.55 11.60 60.58
CA ALA A 449 0.78 10.22 60.21
C ALA A 449 0.52 9.30 61.42
N GLU A 450 -0.43 8.38 61.30
CA GLU A 450 -0.44 7.18 62.14
C GLU A 450 -1.01 5.95 61.43
N SER A 451 -0.20 4.90 61.49
CA SER A 451 -0.43 3.46 61.30
C SER A 451 -1.34 3.02 60.16
N GLN A 452 -0.74 2.75 58.99
CA GLN A 452 -1.28 1.78 58.05
C GLN A 452 -0.47 0.50 58.09
N SER A 453 -1.17 -0.55 58.53
CA SER A 453 -0.88 -1.96 58.36
C SER A 453 -0.16 -2.28 57.05
N SER A 454 0.89 -3.09 57.16
CA SER A 454 1.45 -3.89 56.07
C SER A 454 0.34 -4.59 55.29
N GLU A 455 0.10 -4.23 54.02
CA GLU A 455 -0.44 -5.07 52.93
C GLU A 455 -0.96 -4.22 51.75
N ASN A 456 -0.12 -3.98 50.74
CA ASN A 456 -0.52 -3.98 49.31
C ASN A 456 0.69 -3.78 48.38
N THR A 457 1.66 -4.69 48.43
CA THR A 457 2.70 -4.75 47.39
C THR A 457 2.04 -5.32 46.13
N ARG A 458 1.80 -4.49 45.12
CA ARG A 458 1.20 -4.93 43.85
C ARG A 458 2.32 -5.37 42.91
N PHE A 459 2.13 -6.51 42.26
CA PHE A 459 3.11 -7.09 41.34
C PHE A 459 2.60 -7.00 39.90
N TYR A 460 3.47 -6.75 38.93
CA TYR A 460 3.15 -6.62 37.51
C TYR A 460 3.97 -7.64 36.73
N GLY A 461 3.32 -8.68 36.22
CA GLY A 461 3.95 -9.69 35.38
C GLY A 461 3.93 -9.26 33.92
N ILE A 462 5.08 -9.22 33.26
CA ILE A 462 5.24 -8.90 31.84
C ILE A 462 5.67 -10.17 31.09
N GLN A 463 4.77 -10.65 30.25
CA GLN A 463 4.89 -11.88 29.47
C GLN A 463 5.39 -11.60 28.04
N ARG A 464 5.12 -10.39 27.53
CA ARG A 464 5.61 -9.90 26.24
C ARG A 464 5.85 -8.39 26.33
N GLY A 465 7.11 -7.99 26.27
CA GLY A 465 7.61 -6.63 26.41
C GLY A 465 9.13 -6.61 26.17
N ARG A 466 9.79 -5.46 26.33
CA ARG A 466 11.25 -5.32 26.16
C ARG A 466 12.05 -6.21 27.12
N VAL A 467 11.64 -6.23 28.39
CA VAL A 467 12.15 -7.15 29.41
C VAL A 467 10.95 -7.83 30.05
N THR A 468 10.97 -9.17 30.06
CA THR A 468 9.91 -9.99 30.68
C THR A 468 10.29 -10.30 32.12
N GLY A 469 9.29 -10.38 33.01
CA GLY A 469 9.54 -10.53 34.44
C GLY A 469 8.45 -9.92 35.31
N VAL A 470 8.64 -10.02 36.63
CA VAL A 470 7.73 -9.46 37.63
C VAL A 470 8.30 -8.17 38.20
N TYR A 471 7.51 -7.11 38.17
CA TYR A 471 7.87 -5.79 38.64
C TYR A 471 7.02 -5.40 39.85
N THR A 472 7.61 -4.73 40.82
CA THR A 472 6.90 -4.21 42.01
C THR A 472 6.46 -2.76 41.84
N ASP A 473 6.94 -2.07 40.80
CA ASP A 473 6.57 -0.70 40.46
C ASP A 473 5.98 -0.61 39.04
N TRP A 474 4.89 0.14 38.91
CA TRP A 474 4.21 0.31 37.63
C TRP A 474 5.02 1.17 36.66
N THR A 475 5.79 2.14 37.15
CA THR A 475 6.59 3.04 36.30
C THR A 475 7.64 2.24 35.53
N THR A 476 8.35 1.36 36.24
CA THR A 476 9.34 0.46 35.63
C THR A 476 8.69 -0.56 34.69
N ALA A 477 7.53 -1.12 35.05
CA ALA A 477 6.79 -2.05 34.19
C ALA A 477 6.31 -1.39 32.88
N GLN A 478 5.86 -0.14 32.98
CA GLN A 478 5.33 0.63 31.85
C GLN A 478 6.41 0.94 30.80
N GLU A 479 7.66 1.21 31.21
CA GLU A 479 8.79 1.40 30.30
C GLU A 479 9.07 0.16 29.42
N GLN A 480 8.80 -1.03 29.95
CA GLN A 480 9.02 -2.28 29.23
C GLN A 480 7.96 -2.57 28.17
N ILE A 481 6.76 -2.00 28.28
CA ILE A 481 5.65 -2.22 27.34
C ILE A 481 5.40 -1.04 26.39
N ARG A 482 5.83 0.17 26.74
CA ARG A 482 5.52 1.39 25.98
C ARG A 482 6.15 1.38 24.58
N GLY A 483 5.32 1.30 23.55
CA GLY A 483 5.78 1.26 22.15
C GLY A 483 6.29 -0.12 21.70
N PHE A 484 6.06 -1.18 22.48
CA PHE A 484 6.36 -2.56 22.08
C PHE A 484 5.15 -3.16 21.34
N PRO A 485 5.31 -3.86 20.19
CA PRO A 485 4.18 -4.40 19.44
C PRO A 485 3.53 -5.59 20.16
N ARG A 486 2.22 -5.47 20.42
CA ARG A 486 1.35 -6.46 21.11
C ARG A 486 1.90 -6.91 22.48
N PRO A 487 2.07 -5.99 23.46
CA PRO A 487 2.60 -6.35 24.77
C PRO A 487 1.56 -7.13 25.58
N ARG A 488 2.02 -8.14 26.34
CA ARG A 488 1.18 -9.00 27.18
C ARG A 488 1.66 -8.86 28.62
N TYR A 489 0.83 -8.26 29.48
CA TYR A 489 1.16 -7.99 30.88
C TYR A 489 -0.11 -8.03 31.74
N ARG A 490 0.04 -8.30 33.04
CA ARG A 490 -1.06 -8.38 34.01
C ARG A 490 -0.60 -8.00 35.42
N LYS A 491 -1.53 -7.49 36.23
CA LYS A 491 -1.28 -7.11 37.64
C LYS A 491 -1.80 -8.19 38.59
N PHE A 492 -1.07 -8.40 39.69
CA PHE A 492 -1.29 -9.45 40.67
C PHE A 492 -1.18 -8.89 42.11
N SER A 493 -1.89 -9.53 43.01
CA SER A 493 -1.86 -9.25 44.45
C SER A 493 -0.68 -9.91 45.16
N THR A 494 -0.17 -11.01 44.61
CA THR A 494 0.96 -11.78 45.17
C THR A 494 2.08 -11.90 44.13
N ARG A 495 3.30 -12.13 44.60
CA ARG A 495 4.48 -12.26 43.72
C ARG A 495 4.42 -13.58 42.96
N GLU A 496 3.98 -14.63 43.63
CA GLU A 496 3.89 -16.00 43.13
C GLU A 496 2.94 -16.10 41.94
N GLU A 497 1.77 -15.44 41.99
CA GLU A 497 0.83 -15.37 40.86
C GLU A 497 1.41 -14.62 39.66
N ALA A 498 2.19 -13.55 39.90
CA ALA A 498 2.85 -12.80 38.84
C ALA A 498 3.95 -13.62 38.17
N GLU A 499 4.70 -14.41 38.94
CA GLU A 499 5.76 -15.29 38.45
C GLU A 499 5.17 -16.45 37.65
N GLU A 500 4.04 -17.02 38.08
CA GLU A 500 3.30 -18.04 37.32
C GLU A 500 2.77 -17.51 35.99
N PHE A 501 2.20 -16.30 35.96
CA PHE A 501 1.73 -15.67 34.73
C PHE A 501 2.86 -15.39 33.72
N VAL A 502 4.05 -15.00 34.18
CA VAL A 502 5.22 -14.82 33.31
C VAL A 502 5.69 -16.19 32.78
N ARG A 503 5.67 -17.23 33.62
CA ARG A 503 6.04 -18.61 33.27
C ARG A 503 5.10 -19.23 32.24
N GLU A 504 3.79 -19.02 32.37
CA GLU A 504 2.76 -19.45 31.41
C GLU A 504 3.03 -18.92 29.99
N GLY A 505 3.74 -17.79 29.86
CA GLY A 505 4.08 -17.21 28.56
C GLY A 505 5.38 -17.67 27.95
N GLN A 506 6.26 -18.21 28.78
CA GLN A 506 7.50 -18.81 28.34
C GLN A 506 7.27 -20.24 27.84
N THR A 507 6.19 -20.91 28.27
CA THR A 507 5.84 -22.29 27.89
C THR A 507 4.84 -22.40 26.72
N GLN A 508 4.49 -21.30 26.04
CA GLN A 508 3.54 -21.30 24.91
C GLN A 508 4.19 -20.70 23.64
N PRO A 509 4.50 -21.49 22.60
CA PRO A 509 4.75 -20.94 21.27
C PRO A 509 3.45 -20.37 20.67
N PRO A 510 3.53 -19.42 19.71
CA PRO A 510 2.34 -18.73 19.21
C PRO A 510 1.50 -19.64 18.30
N ALA A 511 0.36 -20.13 18.80
CA ALA A 511 -0.80 -20.46 17.98
C ALA A 511 -1.73 -19.22 17.95
N GLY A 512 -2.22 -18.74 16.82
CA GLY A 512 -2.86 -19.49 15.76
C GLY A 512 -4.38 -19.35 15.96
N PHE A 513 -5.03 -18.52 15.15
CA PHE A 513 -6.46 -18.31 15.16
C PHE A 513 -7.20 -19.63 14.89
N GLY A 514 -8.21 -19.93 15.70
CA GLY A 514 -9.08 -21.08 15.51
C GLY A 514 -10.01 -20.91 14.31
N VAL A 515 -10.09 -21.96 13.48
CA VAL A 515 -11.23 -22.27 12.61
C VAL A 515 -11.85 -23.56 13.14
N ALA A 516 -13.18 -23.57 13.22
CA ALA A 516 -13.98 -24.67 13.73
C ALA A 516 -14.12 -25.83 12.73
N SER A 517 -14.24 -27.04 13.29
CA SER A 517 -14.83 -28.30 12.78
C SER A 517 -14.29 -28.88 11.45
N GLY A 518 -13.47 -29.93 11.56
CA GLY A 518 -12.95 -30.72 10.43
C GLY A 518 -13.78 -31.95 10.07
N PRO A 519 -13.20 -32.90 9.30
CA PRO A 519 -13.48 -34.31 9.52
C PRO A 519 -12.21 -35.19 9.63
N HIS A 520 -12.16 -35.94 10.74
CA HIS A 520 -11.81 -37.35 10.89
C HIS A 520 -10.54 -37.90 10.24
N GLY A 521 -9.53 -38.18 11.08
CA GLY A 521 -8.51 -39.18 10.80
C GLY A 521 -7.12 -38.85 11.32
N ILE A 522 -6.93 -38.70 12.63
CA ILE A 522 -5.58 -38.76 13.22
C ILE A 522 -5.64 -39.63 14.47
N THR A 523 -5.17 -40.86 14.32
CA THR A 523 -4.80 -41.76 15.41
C THR A 523 -3.60 -41.17 16.16
N THR A 524 -3.57 -41.30 17.47
CA THR A 524 -2.54 -40.73 18.38
C THR A 524 -1.22 -41.51 18.42
N GLU A 525 -0.89 -42.28 17.39
CA GLU A 525 0.35 -43.04 17.31
C GLU A 525 1.26 -42.52 16.19
N LYS A 526 2.52 -42.26 16.52
CA LYS A 526 3.54 -41.78 15.59
C LYS A 526 3.97 -42.94 14.66
N PRO A 527 4.03 -42.73 13.33
CA PRO A 527 4.47 -43.79 12.43
C PRO A 527 5.95 -44.13 12.67
N LYS A 528 6.28 -45.42 12.52
CA LYS A 528 7.65 -45.96 12.61
C LYS A 528 7.99 -46.62 11.28
N ASP A 529 9.26 -46.65 10.92
CA ASP A 529 9.74 -47.39 9.75
C ASP A 529 9.67 -48.93 9.95
N ALA A 530 10.07 -49.70 8.93
CA ALA A 530 10.01 -51.17 8.96
C ALA A 530 10.95 -51.78 10.02
N GLU A 531 11.89 -50.99 10.53
CA GLU A 531 12.87 -51.33 11.56
C GLU A 531 12.50 -50.81 12.96
N GLY A 532 11.36 -50.08 13.09
CA GLY A 532 10.77 -49.67 14.36
C GLY A 532 11.23 -48.32 14.92
N VAL A 533 11.87 -47.47 14.12
CA VAL A 533 12.34 -46.13 14.49
C VAL A 533 11.25 -45.08 14.20
N GLU A 534 10.97 -44.19 15.16
CA GLU A 534 10.00 -43.09 14.97
C GLU A 534 10.55 -42.07 13.97
N PHE A 535 9.74 -41.70 12.98
CA PHE A 535 10.14 -40.65 12.06
C PHE A 535 10.28 -39.29 12.78
N ALA A 536 11.28 -38.52 12.37
CA ALA A 536 11.47 -37.17 12.85
C ALA A 536 10.28 -36.27 12.43
N PRO A 537 9.93 -35.22 13.19
CA PRO A 537 8.86 -34.30 12.81
C PRO A 537 9.12 -33.67 11.44
N GLY A 538 8.41 -34.13 10.40
CA GLY A 538 8.56 -33.66 9.03
C GLY A 538 8.85 -34.74 7.99
N ASP A 539 9.21 -35.96 8.40
CA ASP A 539 9.49 -37.05 7.47
C ASP A 539 8.37 -38.09 7.53
N GLY A 540 7.62 -38.24 6.44
CA GLY A 540 6.58 -39.25 6.31
C GLY A 540 6.14 -39.42 4.85
N PRO A 541 5.73 -40.63 4.43
CA PRO A 541 5.28 -40.87 3.07
C PRO A 541 3.98 -40.10 2.78
N LEU A 542 3.82 -39.66 1.53
CA LEU A 542 2.60 -39.01 1.07
C LEU A 542 1.38 -39.95 1.22
N PRO A 543 0.17 -39.41 1.51
CA PRO A 543 -1.04 -40.22 1.56
C PRO A 543 -1.31 -40.87 0.21
N ALA A 544 -1.84 -42.10 0.22
CA ALA A 544 -2.24 -42.78 -1.01
C ALA A 544 -3.38 -41.97 -1.69
N GLY A 545 -3.07 -41.36 -2.85
CA GLY A 545 -4.05 -40.65 -3.70
C GLY A 545 -3.78 -39.16 -3.97
N ALA A 546 -2.63 -38.59 -3.62
CA ALA A 546 -2.29 -37.22 -4.02
C ALA A 546 -1.66 -37.18 -5.43
N GLU A 547 -2.33 -36.53 -6.39
CA GLU A 547 -1.83 -36.33 -7.76
C GLU A 547 -1.36 -34.89 -7.99
N ASP A 548 -0.17 -34.75 -8.59
CA ASP A 548 0.44 -33.49 -9.05
C ASP A 548 0.26 -33.40 -10.58
N GLY A 549 -0.28 -32.28 -11.07
CA GLY A 549 -0.87 -32.09 -12.40
C GLY A 549 0.11 -32.00 -13.59
N PHE A 550 1.20 -32.74 -13.57
CA PHE A 550 2.13 -32.89 -14.70
C PHE A 550 2.42 -34.39 -14.90
N ASP A 551 2.26 -34.92 -16.12
CA ASP A 551 2.57 -36.33 -16.40
C ASP A 551 4.06 -36.59 -16.08
N PRO A 552 4.36 -37.36 -15.02
CA PRO A 552 5.72 -37.48 -14.50
C PRO A 552 6.64 -38.23 -15.46
N ASN A 553 6.09 -38.91 -16.48
CA ASN A 553 6.83 -39.83 -17.33
C ASN A 553 7.42 -39.18 -18.59
N VAL A 554 7.18 -37.88 -18.81
CA VAL A 554 7.48 -37.23 -20.10
C VAL A 554 8.54 -36.12 -19.96
N LEU A 555 9.49 -36.06 -20.89
CA LEU A 555 10.51 -35.02 -21.08
C LEU A 555 10.39 -34.43 -22.48
N LEU A 556 10.62 -33.12 -22.63
CA LEU A 556 10.80 -32.49 -23.93
C LEU A 556 12.30 -32.36 -24.19
N ASP A 557 12.83 -32.97 -25.24
CA ASP A 557 14.25 -32.85 -25.60
C ASP A 557 14.51 -31.46 -26.22
N PRO A 558 15.31 -30.59 -25.58
CA PRO A 558 15.54 -29.23 -26.05
C PRO A 558 16.36 -29.15 -27.35
N ALA A 559 17.05 -30.22 -27.76
CA ALA A 559 17.80 -30.23 -29.02
C ALA A 559 16.92 -30.59 -30.24
N THR A 560 15.85 -31.36 -30.04
CA THR A 560 15.00 -31.89 -31.13
C THR A 560 13.53 -31.45 -31.07
N GLY A 561 13.09 -30.91 -29.93
CA GLY A 561 11.73 -30.43 -29.69
C GLY A 561 10.68 -31.53 -29.57
N LYS A 562 11.08 -32.80 -29.50
CA LYS A 562 10.16 -33.94 -29.40
C LYS A 562 9.96 -34.41 -27.96
N VAL A 563 8.77 -34.94 -27.73
CA VAL A 563 8.33 -35.52 -26.46
C VAL A 563 8.91 -36.94 -26.33
N VAL A 564 9.71 -37.18 -25.29
CA VAL A 564 10.39 -38.46 -25.00
C VAL A 564 10.05 -38.92 -23.57
N TYR A 565 9.85 -40.23 -23.37
CA TYR A 565 9.55 -40.77 -22.04
C TYR A 565 10.82 -40.98 -21.19
N LYS A 566 10.74 -40.64 -19.90
CA LYS A 566 11.86 -40.74 -18.95
C LYS A 566 12.27 -42.20 -18.71
N THR A 567 13.58 -42.45 -18.62
CA THR A 567 14.12 -43.77 -18.26
C THR A 567 14.02 -44.00 -16.74
N ALA A 568 13.97 -45.26 -16.30
CA ALA A 568 13.83 -45.62 -14.88
C ALA A 568 14.87 -44.98 -13.92
N PRO A 569 16.15 -44.79 -14.31
CA PRO A 569 17.12 -44.07 -13.48
C PRO A 569 16.84 -42.56 -13.38
N GLN A 570 16.33 -41.94 -14.46
CA GLN A 570 15.97 -40.52 -14.49
C GLN A 570 14.71 -40.22 -13.66
N MET A 571 13.80 -41.19 -13.53
CA MET A 571 12.66 -41.11 -12.62
C MET A 571 13.10 -41.13 -11.14
N ALA A 572 14.21 -41.80 -10.82
CA ALA A 572 14.73 -41.90 -9.46
C ALA A 572 15.59 -40.70 -9.03
N ALA A 573 16.17 -39.95 -9.98
CA ALA A 573 17.09 -38.85 -9.69
C ALA A 573 16.39 -37.52 -9.28
N THR A 574 15.11 -37.33 -9.58
CA THR A 574 14.43 -36.03 -9.43
C THR A 574 13.64 -35.89 -8.11
N LYS A 575 14.10 -36.50 -7.02
CA LYS A 575 13.47 -36.33 -5.70
C LYS A 575 14.47 -35.88 -4.63
N THR A 576 14.98 -34.67 -4.80
CA THR A 576 15.32 -33.78 -3.68
C THR A 576 15.29 -32.34 -4.19
N GLN A 577 14.18 -31.65 -3.94
CA GLN A 577 14.12 -30.19 -3.98
C GLN A 577 13.67 -29.73 -2.61
N SER A 578 14.30 -28.67 -2.07
CA SER A 578 13.94 -28.13 -0.76
C SER A 578 12.55 -27.52 -0.80
N THR A 579 11.57 -28.16 -0.20
CA THR A 579 10.25 -27.57 0.05
C THR A 579 10.27 -26.84 1.39
N GLY A 580 10.90 -25.66 1.38
CA GLY A 580 10.73 -24.65 2.42
C GLY A 580 10.50 -23.31 1.74
N ILE A 581 9.67 -22.45 2.34
CA ILE A 581 9.69 -21.02 2.02
C ILE A 581 11.15 -20.57 2.17
N PRO A 582 11.77 -19.83 1.23
CA PRO A 582 13.18 -19.50 1.32
C PRO A 582 13.46 -18.78 2.64
N GLY A 583 14.15 -19.46 3.57
CA GLY A 583 14.67 -18.82 4.77
C GLY A 583 15.58 -17.67 4.33
N MET A 584 15.36 -16.49 4.89
CA MET A 584 16.12 -15.28 4.62
C MET A 584 17.64 -15.57 4.73
N LEU A 585 18.41 -15.24 3.68
CA LEU A 585 19.82 -15.57 3.60
C LEU A 585 20.62 -14.72 4.60
N ARG A 586 21.16 -15.34 5.64
CA ARG A 586 22.03 -14.66 6.62
C ARG A 586 23.46 -14.62 6.11
N ILE A 587 24.06 -13.43 6.11
CA ILE A 587 25.43 -13.18 5.65
C ILE A 587 26.15 -12.43 6.76
N TYR A 588 27.30 -12.92 7.21
CA TYR A 588 28.11 -12.28 8.24
C TYR A 588 29.22 -11.46 7.58
N THR A 589 29.43 -10.24 8.08
CA THR A 589 30.43 -9.31 7.52
C THR A 589 31.25 -8.67 8.62
N ASP A 590 32.55 -8.57 8.38
CA ASP A 590 33.51 -7.97 9.32
C ASP A 590 34.64 -7.25 8.56
N GLY A 591 35.27 -6.27 9.21
CA GLY A 591 36.38 -5.48 8.72
C GLY A 591 37.50 -5.40 9.76
N SER A 592 38.71 -5.79 9.36
CA SER A 592 39.89 -5.79 10.24
C SER A 592 40.96 -4.85 9.72
N SER A 593 41.67 -4.14 10.59
CA SER A 593 42.79 -3.27 10.23
C SER A 593 44.03 -3.60 11.05
N LEU A 594 45.14 -3.88 10.37
CA LEU A 594 46.41 -4.27 10.98
C LEU A 594 47.49 -3.20 10.73
N ARG A 595 48.40 -3.07 11.71
CA ARG A 595 49.56 -2.15 11.67
C ARG A 595 49.21 -0.68 11.43
N ASN A 596 48.10 -0.23 12.01
CA ASN A 596 47.61 1.14 11.93
C ASN A 596 48.71 2.17 12.27
N GLY A 597 48.85 3.20 11.45
CA GLY A 597 49.85 4.27 11.63
C GLY A 597 51.24 3.98 11.04
N THR A 598 51.44 2.84 10.37
CA THR A 598 52.71 2.50 9.69
C THR A 598 52.54 2.45 8.17
N ALA A 599 53.65 2.51 7.40
CA ALA A 599 53.62 2.37 5.94
C ALA A 599 53.05 1.02 5.46
N LEU A 600 53.06 0.01 6.34
CA LEU A 600 52.53 -1.33 6.10
C LEU A 600 51.08 -1.50 6.60
N ALA A 601 50.41 -0.41 7.00
CA ALA A 601 49.01 -0.48 7.41
C ALA A 601 48.14 -1.09 6.29
N SER A 602 47.39 -2.13 6.62
CA SER A 602 46.48 -2.78 5.69
C SER A 602 45.23 -3.23 6.42
N ALA A 603 44.09 -2.97 5.80
CA ALA A 603 42.80 -3.47 6.24
C ALA A 603 42.34 -4.64 5.35
N GLY A 604 41.40 -5.43 5.84
CA GLY A 604 40.90 -6.64 5.21
C GLY A 604 39.40 -6.75 5.36
N VAL A 605 38.78 -7.36 4.35
CA VAL A 605 37.34 -7.49 4.18
C VAL A 605 36.98 -8.96 4.35
N GLY A 606 36.07 -9.26 5.27
CA GLY A 606 35.55 -10.60 5.54
C GLY A 606 34.06 -10.71 5.25
N VAL A 607 33.65 -11.68 4.43
CA VAL A 607 32.23 -12.00 4.18
C VAL A 607 32.03 -13.52 4.28
N TYR A 608 31.07 -13.95 5.08
CA TYR A 608 30.79 -15.35 5.35
C TYR A 608 29.31 -15.69 5.12
N PHE A 609 29.05 -16.62 4.20
CA PHE A 609 27.72 -17.13 3.83
C PHE A 609 27.37 -18.45 4.53
N GLY A 610 28.35 -19.19 5.06
CA GLY A 610 28.14 -20.43 5.80
C GLY A 610 29.21 -21.51 5.56
N PRO A 611 29.15 -22.62 6.33
CA PRO A 611 30.07 -23.75 6.18
C PRO A 611 29.70 -24.56 4.92
N GLY A 612 30.66 -24.73 4.01
CA GLY A 612 30.47 -25.43 2.73
C GLY A 612 30.24 -24.51 1.52
N ASP A 613 30.15 -23.20 1.73
CA ASP A 613 29.96 -22.19 0.68
C ASP A 613 31.26 -21.47 0.31
N SER A 614 32.31 -22.27 0.07
CA SER A 614 33.67 -21.76 -0.18
C SER A 614 33.78 -20.87 -1.42
N SER A 615 32.79 -20.91 -2.34
CA SER A 615 32.77 -20.09 -3.54
C SER A 615 32.25 -18.66 -3.30
N ARG A 616 31.49 -18.41 -2.22
CA ARG A 616 30.92 -17.09 -1.90
C ARG A 616 31.53 -16.43 -0.67
N ASN A 617 32.27 -17.18 0.15
CA ASN A 617 33.02 -16.63 1.27
C ASN A 617 34.20 -15.79 0.77
N VAL A 618 34.28 -14.52 1.20
CA VAL A 618 35.31 -13.57 0.76
C VAL A 618 36.26 -13.29 1.90
N SER A 619 37.56 -13.42 1.59
CA SER A 619 38.65 -12.79 2.32
C SER A 619 39.46 -12.03 1.27
N GLU A 620 39.61 -10.73 1.41
CA GLU A 620 40.49 -9.92 0.52
C GLU A 620 41.06 -8.69 1.25
N PRO A 621 42.24 -8.18 0.85
CA PRO A 621 42.74 -6.91 1.37
C PRO A 621 41.88 -5.74 0.85
N LEU A 622 41.67 -4.73 1.70
CA LEU A 622 40.96 -3.51 1.32
C LEU A 622 41.76 -2.77 0.24
N LYS A 623 41.12 -2.47 -0.88
CA LYS A 623 41.75 -1.75 -2.00
C LYS A 623 41.71 -0.23 -1.77
N GLY A 624 42.77 0.46 -2.20
CA GLY A 624 42.89 1.92 -2.14
C GLY A 624 43.87 2.43 -1.09
N SER A 625 44.07 3.76 -1.04
CA SER A 625 45.05 4.41 -0.17
C SER A 625 44.62 4.51 1.30
N ARG A 626 43.30 4.52 1.57
CA ARG A 626 42.74 4.64 2.93
C ARG A 626 42.50 3.26 3.53
N GLN A 627 43.34 2.88 4.49
CA GLN A 627 43.34 1.58 5.16
C GLN A 627 42.81 1.72 6.59
N THR A 628 41.49 1.81 6.75
CA THR A 628 40.84 1.98 8.07
C THR A 628 39.84 0.87 8.33
N ASN A 629 39.61 0.56 9.61
CA ASN A 629 38.64 -0.46 10.02
C ASN A 629 37.24 -0.16 9.48
N GLN A 630 36.75 1.06 9.72
CA GLN A 630 35.41 1.49 9.32
C GLN A 630 35.16 1.38 7.82
N ARG A 631 36.20 1.61 7.01
CA ARG A 631 36.11 1.48 5.56
C ARG A 631 36.09 0.01 5.12
N ALA A 632 36.83 -0.85 5.80
CA ALA A 632 36.80 -2.29 5.56
C ALA A 632 35.42 -2.88 5.90
N GLU A 633 34.82 -2.47 7.02
CA GLU A 633 33.48 -2.87 7.45
C GLU A 633 32.40 -2.51 6.42
N LEU A 634 32.38 -1.25 5.96
CA LEU A 634 31.45 -0.82 4.91
C LEU A 634 31.69 -1.55 3.59
N THR A 635 32.95 -1.83 3.25
CA THR A 635 33.30 -2.60 2.05
C THR A 635 32.83 -4.06 2.17
N ALA A 636 32.86 -4.65 3.37
CA ALA A 636 32.35 -5.99 3.62
C ALA A 636 30.84 -6.08 3.39
N ILE A 637 30.08 -5.08 3.87
CA ILE A 637 28.64 -4.97 3.58
C ILE A 637 28.38 -4.83 2.08
N LEU A 638 29.12 -3.95 1.40
CA LEU A 638 28.98 -3.77 -0.05
C LEU A 638 29.22 -5.08 -0.81
N ARG A 639 30.27 -5.82 -0.41
CA ARG A 639 30.66 -7.08 -1.04
C ARG A 639 29.65 -8.20 -0.77
N ALA A 640 29.09 -8.25 0.44
CA ALA A 640 28.00 -9.16 0.79
C ALA A 640 26.76 -8.94 -0.09
N ILE A 641 26.38 -7.68 -0.32
CA ILE A 641 25.23 -7.35 -1.16
C ILE A 641 25.48 -7.67 -2.64
N ASP A 642 26.70 -7.48 -3.11
CA ASP A 642 27.10 -7.81 -4.50
C ASP A 642 27.04 -9.30 -4.80
N ILE A 643 27.44 -10.14 -3.85
CA ILE A 643 27.49 -11.60 -4.01
C ILE A 643 26.13 -12.23 -3.74
N ALA A 644 25.30 -11.59 -2.90
CA ALA A 644 23.99 -12.11 -2.56
C ALA A 644 23.06 -12.14 -3.78
N PRO A 645 22.25 -13.21 -3.96
CA PRO A 645 21.24 -13.27 -5.01
C PRO A 645 20.29 -12.08 -4.94
N ARG A 646 20.10 -11.38 -6.07
CA ARG A 646 19.28 -10.16 -6.16
C ARG A 646 17.79 -10.40 -5.93
N HIS A 647 17.32 -11.64 -6.07
CA HIS A 647 15.92 -12.04 -5.95
C HIS A 647 15.60 -12.79 -4.65
N ARG A 648 16.47 -12.71 -3.63
CA ARG A 648 16.25 -13.35 -2.32
C ARG A 648 16.44 -12.36 -1.17
N ASP A 649 15.59 -12.46 -0.16
CA ASP A 649 15.73 -11.70 1.09
C ASP A 649 17.05 -12.04 1.79
N VAL A 650 17.74 -11.01 2.30
CA VAL A 650 19.02 -11.14 3.00
C VAL A 650 18.99 -10.45 4.36
N THR A 651 19.73 -11.01 5.31
CA THR A 651 20.05 -10.37 6.59
C THR A 651 21.56 -10.27 6.72
N ILE A 652 22.08 -9.05 6.77
CA ILE A 652 23.49 -8.78 6.97
C ILE A 652 23.73 -8.65 8.47
N VAL A 653 24.61 -9.51 8.98
CA VAL A 653 24.97 -9.58 10.39
C VAL A 653 26.38 -9.01 10.54
N THR A 654 26.54 -7.98 11.35
CA THR A 654 27.83 -7.30 11.60
C THR A 654 27.89 -6.81 13.03
N ASP A 655 29.09 -6.74 13.60
CA ASP A 655 29.31 -6.15 14.91
C ASP A 655 29.60 -4.63 14.86
N SER A 656 29.75 -4.06 13.66
CA SER A 656 29.95 -2.64 13.45
C SER A 656 28.64 -1.86 13.45
N ARG A 657 28.26 -1.33 14.63
CA ARG A 657 27.12 -0.37 14.74
C ARG A 657 27.30 0.84 13.84
N TYR A 658 28.54 1.30 13.66
CA TYR A 658 28.84 2.42 12.76
C TYR A 658 28.35 2.12 11.35
N SER A 659 28.68 0.95 10.80
CA SER A 659 28.31 0.58 9.44
C SER A 659 26.80 0.43 9.29
N ILE A 660 26.12 -0.16 10.28
CA ILE A 660 24.65 -0.25 10.31
C ILE A 660 24.02 1.15 10.36
N ASP A 661 24.44 2.01 11.27
CA ASP A 661 23.88 3.35 11.43
C ASP A 661 24.11 4.20 10.18
N CYS A 662 25.28 4.08 9.53
CA CYS A 662 25.57 4.72 8.25
C CYS A 662 24.51 4.41 7.18
N VAL A 663 24.10 3.15 7.04
CA VAL A 663 23.21 2.69 5.96
C VAL A 663 21.74 2.62 6.36
N THR A 664 21.40 2.80 7.65
CA THR A 664 20.01 2.73 8.14
C THR A 664 19.48 4.04 8.74
N VAL A 665 20.28 4.77 9.53
CA VAL A 665 19.80 5.93 10.31
C VAL A 665 20.40 7.24 9.78
N TRP A 666 21.71 7.30 9.61
CA TRP A 666 22.43 8.55 9.37
C TRP A 666 22.32 9.05 7.93
N PHE A 667 22.25 8.14 6.95
CA PHE A 667 22.15 8.54 5.53
C PHE A 667 20.94 9.43 5.25
N VAL A 668 19.81 9.24 5.96
CA VAL A 668 18.59 10.04 5.77
C VAL A 668 18.87 11.53 6.04
N ASN A 669 19.60 11.82 7.11
CA ASN A 669 19.98 13.19 7.45
C ASN A 669 21.10 13.72 6.55
N TRP A 670 22.05 12.86 6.15
CA TRP A 670 23.13 13.26 5.25
C TRP A 670 22.63 13.59 3.85
N ARG A 671 21.70 12.81 3.27
CA ARG A 671 21.07 13.12 1.97
C ARG A 671 20.37 14.47 1.98
N ARG A 672 19.65 14.79 3.07
CA ARG A 672 18.95 16.09 3.23
C ARG A 672 19.90 17.28 3.38
N ASN A 673 21.06 17.07 3.99
CA ASN A 673 22.03 18.13 4.28
C ASN A 673 23.23 18.11 3.30
N ASN A 674 23.04 17.66 2.06
CA ASN A 674 24.09 17.60 1.02
C ASN A 674 25.38 16.88 1.45
N TRP A 675 25.26 15.77 2.17
CA TRP A 675 26.35 14.92 2.68
C TRP A 675 27.33 15.64 3.62
N MET A 676 26.80 16.54 4.44
CA MET A 676 27.54 17.25 5.48
C MET A 676 27.21 16.69 6.87
N THR A 677 28.24 16.49 7.69
CA THR A 677 28.12 16.16 9.12
C THR A 677 27.62 17.36 9.91
N ARG A 678 27.22 17.14 11.19
CA ARG A 678 26.77 18.20 12.10
C ARG A 678 27.79 19.34 12.25
N ASP A 679 29.08 19.03 12.12
CA ASP A 679 30.19 19.97 12.23
C ASP A 679 30.55 20.63 10.88
N LYS A 680 29.65 20.55 9.88
CA LYS A 680 29.85 21.06 8.51
C LYS A 680 31.07 20.48 7.78
N LYS A 681 31.52 19.29 8.16
CA LYS A 681 32.55 18.54 7.42
C LYS A 681 31.90 17.54 6.46
N PRO A 682 32.47 17.28 5.28
CA PRO A 682 32.01 16.21 4.39
C PRO A 682 32.03 14.84 5.11
N VAL A 683 31.04 13.99 4.82
CA VAL A 683 30.99 12.61 5.34
C VAL A 683 32.16 11.79 4.79
N GLU A 684 32.95 11.19 5.68
CA GLU A 684 34.26 10.61 5.37
C GLU A 684 34.24 9.42 4.40
N ASN A 685 33.26 8.52 4.55
CA ASN A 685 33.08 7.32 3.71
C ASN A 685 31.83 7.42 2.82
N LYS A 686 31.50 8.63 2.36
CA LYS A 686 30.32 8.88 1.51
C LYS A 686 30.24 7.91 0.33
N ASP A 687 31.36 7.67 -0.34
CA ASP A 687 31.46 6.86 -1.55
C ASP A 687 30.96 5.42 -1.35
N LEU A 688 31.33 4.79 -0.24
CA LEU A 688 30.89 3.43 0.09
C LEU A 688 29.42 3.41 0.54
N VAL A 689 29.02 4.38 1.38
CA VAL A 689 27.64 4.45 1.86
C VAL A 689 26.67 4.67 0.71
N GLU A 690 26.98 5.58 -0.21
CA GLU A 690 26.18 5.83 -1.42
C GLU A 690 26.09 4.59 -2.32
N SER A 691 27.21 3.88 -2.52
CA SER A 691 27.24 2.63 -3.31
C SER A 691 26.40 1.51 -2.69
N ILE A 692 26.42 1.38 -1.35
CA ILE A 692 25.60 0.40 -0.64
C ILE A 692 24.12 0.75 -0.76
N LEU A 693 23.76 2.03 -0.60
CA LEU A 693 22.37 2.49 -0.71
C LEU A 693 21.79 2.24 -2.10
N ILE A 694 22.57 2.51 -3.17
CA ILE A 694 22.14 2.21 -4.55
C ILE A 694 21.79 0.73 -4.69
N LYS A 695 22.62 -0.18 -4.16
CA LYS A 695 22.34 -1.63 -4.25
C LYS A 695 21.17 -2.08 -3.38
N ILE A 696 20.95 -1.43 -2.23
CA ILE A 696 19.77 -1.68 -1.41
C ILE A 696 18.52 -1.18 -2.14
N GLU A 697 18.57 -0.02 -2.80
CA GLU A 697 17.50 0.52 -3.64
C GLU A 697 17.20 -0.44 -4.81
N GLU A 698 18.20 -0.89 -5.56
CA GLU A 698 18.04 -1.90 -6.64
C GLU A 698 17.38 -3.20 -6.14
N ARG A 699 17.70 -3.63 -4.92
CA ARG A 699 17.11 -4.83 -4.29
C ARG A 699 15.67 -4.57 -3.83
N ASN A 700 15.38 -3.38 -3.33
CA ASN A 700 14.02 -2.98 -2.98
C ASN A 700 13.12 -2.90 -4.23
N ASP A 701 13.66 -2.47 -5.37
CA ASP A 701 12.94 -2.48 -6.66
C ASP A 701 12.52 -3.89 -7.07
N LEU A 702 13.35 -4.89 -6.72
CA LEU A 702 13.07 -6.31 -6.93
C LEU A 702 12.17 -6.93 -5.84
N LYS A 703 11.61 -6.12 -4.93
CA LYS A 703 10.73 -6.52 -3.81
C LYS A 703 11.38 -7.49 -2.82
N VAL A 704 12.71 -7.47 -2.70
CA VAL A 704 13.45 -8.28 -1.72
C VAL A 704 13.94 -7.42 -0.57
N LYS A 705 13.90 -7.97 0.65
CA LYS A 705 14.28 -7.27 1.87
C LYS A 705 15.78 -7.42 2.13
N THR A 706 16.42 -6.31 2.49
CA THR A 706 17.77 -6.29 3.04
C THR A 706 17.67 -5.81 4.49
N LEU A 707 17.84 -6.73 5.43
CA LEU A 707 17.79 -6.44 6.87
C LEU A 707 19.21 -6.38 7.45
N PHE A 708 19.39 -5.61 8.52
CA PHE A 708 20.65 -5.50 9.26
C PHE A 708 20.44 -5.97 10.69
N GLU A 709 21.35 -6.81 11.18
CA GLU A 709 21.36 -7.31 12.54
C GLU A 709 22.70 -7.01 13.19
N TRP A 710 22.66 -6.31 14.33
CA TRP A 710 23.85 -6.04 15.11
C TRP A 710 24.14 -7.21 16.04
N VAL A 711 25.34 -7.76 15.95
CA VAL A 711 25.87 -8.73 16.92
C VAL A 711 26.95 -8.10 17.78
N LYS A 712 27.12 -8.62 18.99
CA LYS A 712 28.19 -8.13 19.86
C LYS A 712 29.51 -8.79 19.43
N GLY A 713 30.52 -7.99 19.12
CA GLY A 713 31.87 -8.48 18.83
C GLY A 713 32.39 -9.37 19.98
N HIS A 714 33.09 -10.45 19.61
CA HIS A 714 33.64 -11.46 20.52
C HIS A 714 32.62 -12.24 21.38
N ASN A 715 31.34 -12.31 20.97
CA ASN A 715 30.28 -13.02 21.69
C ASN A 715 30.13 -14.51 21.32
N LYS A 716 31.16 -15.13 20.74
CA LYS A 716 31.15 -16.54 20.29
C LYS A 716 30.05 -16.90 19.29
N ASP A 717 29.61 -15.94 18.47
CA ASP A 717 28.77 -16.25 17.32
C ASP A 717 29.64 -16.92 16.25
N PRO A 718 29.39 -18.17 15.86
CA PRO A 718 30.25 -18.89 14.92
C PRO A 718 30.36 -18.20 13.55
N GLY A 719 29.32 -17.51 13.09
CA GLY A 719 29.34 -16.81 11.81
C GLY A 719 30.16 -15.53 11.85
N ASN A 720 30.05 -14.76 12.93
CA ASN A 720 30.87 -13.56 13.12
C ASN A 720 32.34 -13.90 13.35
N GLU A 721 32.65 -14.98 14.08
CA GLU A 721 34.04 -15.43 14.27
C GLU A 721 34.70 -15.86 12.96
N GLU A 722 33.95 -16.48 12.04
CA GLU A 722 34.47 -16.82 10.72
C GLU A 722 34.62 -15.57 9.82
N ALA A 723 33.70 -14.60 9.91
CA ALA A 723 33.86 -13.32 9.20
C ALA A 723 35.09 -12.54 9.69
N ASP A 724 35.34 -12.48 11.01
CA ASP A 724 36.54 -11.88 11.61
C ASP A 724 37.82 -12.57 11.10
N LYS A 725 37.87 -13.90 11.14
CA LYS A 725 39.01 -14.67 10.60
C LYS A 725 39.26 -14.35 9.14
N LEU A 726 38.22 -14.26 8.32
CA LEU A 726 38.35 -13.89 6.90
C LEU A 726 38.87 -12.46 6.73
N ALA A 727 38.40 -11.51 7.55
CA ALA A 727 38.85 -10.12 7.52
C ALA A 727 40.33 -10.00 7.93
N VAL A 728 40.75 -10.66 9.02
CA VAL A 728 42.14 -10.71 9.49
C VAL A 728 43.06 -11.34 8.44
N ASN A 729 42.64 -12.45 7.82
CA ASN A 729 43.39 -13.09 6.73
C ASN A 729 43.53 -12.16 5.50
N GLY A 730 42.52 -11.35 5.23
CA GLY A 730 42.56 -10.33 4.17
C GLY A 730 43.60 -9.25 4.49
N ALA A 731 43.58 -8.73 5.72
CA ALA A 731 44.51 -7.71 6.18
C ALA A 731 45.96 -8.21 6.18
N GLN A 732 46.22 -9.43 6.65
CA GLN A 732 47.55 -10.03 6.71
C GLN A 732 48.15 -10.23 5.31
N ARG A 733 47.34 -10.63 4.31
CA ARG A 733 47.78 -10.70 2.92
C ARG A 733 48.14 -9.32 2.36
N GLY A 734 47.36 -8.29 2.69
CA GLY A 734 47.68 -6.92 2.28
C GLY A 734 48.97 -6.38 2.92
N VAL A 735 49.23 -6.70 4.19
CA VAL A 735 50.51 -6.40 4.86
C VAL A 735 51.68 -7.10 4.15
N SER A 736 51.52 -8.38 3.82
CA SER A 736 52.58 -9.18 3.18
C SER A 736 52.88 -8.68 1.77
N ALA A 737 51.85 -8.42 0.96
CA ALA A 737 52.01 -7.85 -0.38
C ALA A 737 52.68 -6.47 -0.38
N LYS A 738 52.36 -5.62 0.62
CA LYS A 738 53.03 -4.32 0.77
C LYS A 738 54.48 -4.46 1.23
N ALA A 739 54.79 -5.44 2.08
CA ALA A 739 56.16 -5.73 2.49
C ALA A 739 57.01 -6.23 1.31
N GLU A 740 56.47 -7.14 0.50
CA GLU A 740 57.10 -7.62 -0.74
C GLU A 740 57.32 -6.49 -1.75
N ALA A 741 56.32 -5.61 -1.94
CA ALA A 741 56.45 -4.44 -2.81
C ALA A 741 57.51 -3.44 -2.31
N LEU A 742 57.67 -3.27 -1.00
CA LEU A 742 58.75 -2.44 -0.45
C LEU A 742 60.14 -3.06 -0.65
N HIS A 743 60.24 -4.40 -0.61
CA HIS A 743 61.50 -5.11 -0.87
C HIS A 743 61.87 -5.13 -2.36
N GLY A 744 60.90 -5.22 -3.28
CA GLY A 744 61.14 -5.22 -4.73
C GLY A 744 61.61 -3.88 -5.32
N VAL A 745 61.40 -2.76 -4.62
CA VAL A 745 61.87 -1.42 -5.05
C VAL A 745 63.36 -1.20 -4.73
N GLN A 746 63.99 -2.07 -3.93
CA GLN A 746 65.44 -2.03 -3.66
C GLN A 746 66.30 -2.77 -4.70
N GLU A 747 65.71 -3.49 -5.67
CA GLU A 747 66.43 -4.26 -6.70
C GLU A 747 66.14 -3.75 -8.13
N VAL A 748 66.31 -2.45 -8.38
CA VAL A 748 66.39 -1.92 -9.75
C VAL A 748 67.84 -1.52 -10.03
N PRO A 749 68.55 -2.17 -10.98
CA PRO A 749 69.91 -1.78 -11.36
C PRO A 749 69.92 -0.40 -12.03
N ASP A 750 70.96 0.39 -11.72
CA ASP A 750 71.25 1.78 -12.15
C ASP A 750 71.52 1.97 -13.66
N GLU A 751 70.92 1.18 -14.55
CA GLU A 751 71.12 1.34 -16.00
C GLU A 751 69.85 1.87 -16.68
N LEU A 752 70.02 3.05 -17.31
CA LEU A 752 69.16 3.76 -18.27
C LEU A 752 68.51 5.05 -17.74
N PHE A 753 69.36 6.02 -17.39
CA PHE A 753 69.08 7.43 -17.70
C PHE A 753 69.73 7.75 -19.03
N ASP A 754 68.97 7.65 -20.14
CA ASP A 754 69.31 8.39 -21.35
C ASP A 754 68.61 9.75 -21.28
N GLU A 755 69.43 10.79 -21.40
CA GLU A 755 69.03 12.17 -21.62
C GLU A 755 68.31 12.29 -22.97
N ASP A 756 67.03 12.67 -22.98
CA ASP A 756 66.49 13.72 -23.85
C ASP A 756 64.96 13.83 -23.73
N PHE A 757 64.53 15.09 -23.56
CA PHE A 757 63.17 15.68 -23.55
C PHE A 757 62.40 15.82 -22.23
#